data_AF-V4RUT3-F1
#
_entry.id   AF-V4RUT3-F1
#
_cell.length_a   1.000
_cell.length_b   1.000
_cell.length_c   1.000
_cell.angle_alpha   90.00
_cell.angle_beta   90.00
_cell.angle_gamma   90.00
#
_symmetry.space_group_name_H-M   'P 1'
#
loop_
_entity.id
_entity.type
_entity.pdbx_description
1 polymer ?
#
loop_
_entity_poly.entity_id
_entity_poly.type
_entity_poly.pdbx_seq_one_letter_code
_entity_poly.pdbx_strand_id
1 'polypeptide(L)'
;MLSDADVDNKIPTQGLRYADASDSEYYILLTKDKKPICRTRCLNPPEHLPHHWNVNDIVPTSKIILDGMSHCFLSPAPECSRDHNEWRRFLIYLQGRDMVAIAKFKFWEFYILPPDQTSNFTNIRVAYKMEKTRNASNGRGHGESGRSCQVVRPTATKANINDSPTLPVNIVKETVSRGNACIQAGPLEKNFVRADPSYLQTLGQAHSGWIFGAIAELVDNSRDAKATKLEISIESIYFKKAGKDIPMLSIIDDGHGMTHQDVVRMTYFGHKQPDADDPNRIGRFGVGFKTGAMRLGKDALVLTQTADSRSIAFLSQSLNQGKDNLEIPIVSYYRKGQFMELDTVVQSEATAKYNLKSIKEFSPFNKYLIGEKAGLFQDKCTGTQIYIWNLDQWGSNYCLEWDNGLNGGSSFHQGDILIRSRRIRSRPGQISQKVPLDYSLRSYLEVIFLVPRMKIYVQGSLVRSRPLAKSLNKTCVETGTIMGKSAHLTLGRCQLEWEQMNCGIFLYWHGRLIEAYKRVGGMIHNGDTGRGVIGVIDVSDLMDEGNGLVWVHNNKQGFLDCEPYARLEEWLGKVADEYWDNKFDSLNVVKDGALYKPDQEWVQCNKCRKWRMLDPGFDTKSLPVEWFCYMKPFEGLCDLPEQKVDAGVVTVSAKRTGYDSRENSLPFEGIATIKVEDMSSDSIGLSRMAEDSSPLKRIRRGLPRACKKV
;
A
#
# COMPACT_ATOMS: atom_id res chain seq x y z
N MET A 1 62.50 -1.95 -19.76
CA MET A 1 62.34 -1.74 -21.22
C MET A 1 60.84 -1.65 -21.43
N LEU A 2 60.25 -0.47 -21.69
CA LEU A 2 60.46 0.46 -22.82
C LEU A 2 59.96 -0.11 -24.15
N SER A 3 58.76 0.33 -24.55
CA SER A 3 58.49 0.90 -25.87
C SER A 3 57.07 1.50 -25.87
N ASP A 4 56.97 2.81 -26.07
CA ASP A 4 55.73 3.59 -26.04
C ASP A 4 55.05 3.67 -27.42
N ALA A 5 53.77 4.03 -27.44
CA ALA A 5 53.06 4.50 -28.65
C ALA A 5 51.79 5.30 -28.27
N ASP A 6 51.92 6.62 -28.08
CA ASP A 6 50.79 7.52 -27.90
C ASP A 6 50.04 7.79 -29.23
N VAL A 7 48.72 8.02 -29.14
CA VAL A 7 48.04 9.02 -30.00
C VAL A 7 47.07 9.84 -29.14
N ASP A 8 47.25 11.15 -29.21
CA ASP A 8 46.46 12.18 -28.53
C ASP A 8 44.95 12.14 -28.86
N ASN A 9 44.11 12.52 -27.88
CA ASN A 9 42.94 13.34 -28.21
C ASN A 9 42.54 14.22 -27.02
N LYS A 10 42.53 15.55 -27.22
CA LYS A 10 42.52 16.55 -26.13
C LYS A 10 41.15 17.18 -25.91
N ILE A 11 40.74 17.27 -24.65
CA ILE A 11 39.69 18.21 -24.18
C ILE A 11 40.27 19.01 -22.99
N PRO A 12 40.09 20.35 -22.90
CA PRO A 12 40.92 21.16 -22.00
C PRO A 12 40.36 21.22 -20.57
N THR A 13 41.18 20.86 -19.59
CA THR A 13 40.91 21.15 -18.17
C THR A 13 41.32 22.60 -17.83
N GLN A 14 40.36 23.52 -17.75
CA GLN A 14 40.58 24.80 -17.07
C GLN A 14 40.34 24.64 -15.55
N GLY A 15 41.22 25.22 -14.74
CA GLY A 15 41.30 24.93 -13.31
C GLY A 15 40.18 25.55 -12.48
N LEU A 16 39.53 24.73 -11.66
CA LEU A 16 38.73 25.20 -10.54
C LEU A 16 39.63 25.87 -9.49
N ARG A 17 39.46 27.17 -9.29
CA ARG A 17 40.01 27.86 -8.12
C ARG A 17 39.25 27.38 -6.88
N TYR A 18 39.96 27.18 -5.77
CA TYR A 18 39.31 27.12 -4.46
C TYR A 18 38.59 28.45 -4.19
N ALA A 19 37.38 28.36 -3.64
CA ALA A 19 36.61 29.46 -3.11
C ALA A 19 36.10 29.05 -1.71
N ASP A 20 36.07 30.01 -0.79
CA ASP A 20 35.87 29.74 0.64
C ASP A 20 34.46 29.28 1.01
N ALA A 21 34.34 28.61 2.15
CA ALA A 21 33.08 28.09 2.65
C ALA A 21 32.35 29.10 3.56
N SER A 22 31.29 29.72 3.04
CA SER A 22 30.25 30.42 3.80
C SER A 22 28.89 30.33 3.10
N ASP A 23 27.81 30.43 3.87
CA ASP A 23 26.39 30.39 3.47
C ASP A 23 25.91 29.19 2.62
N SER A 24 25.32 28.19 3.31
CA SER A 24 24.44 27.21 2.66
C SER A 24 23.11 27.89 2.28
N GLU A 25 23.01 28.39 1.04
CA GLU A 25 21.86 29.16 0.56
C GLU A 25 20.54 28.38 0.66
N TYR A 26 19.65 28.80 1.57
CA TYR A 26 18.36 28.17 1.75
C TYR A 26 17.33 28.72 0.75
N TYR A 27 16.66 27.85 -0.02
CA TYR A 27 15.72 28.28 -1.06
C TYR A 27 14.26 27.86 -0.77
N ILE A 28 13.33 28.75 -1.14
CA ILE A 28 11.88 28.61 -0.96
C ILE A 28 11.17 28.96 -2.27
N LEU A 29 10.27 28.08 -2.73
CA LEU A 29 9.31 28.40 -3.78
C LEU A 29 8.06 29.05 -3.17
N LEU A 30 7.79 30.31 -3.52
CA LEU A 30 6.59 31.03 -3.11
C LEU A 30 5.49 30.85 -4.16
N THR A 31 4.31 30.39 -3.75
CA THR A 31 3.13 30.19 -4.60
C THR A 31 1.91 30.94 -4.06
N LYS A 32 0.95 31.21 -4.94
CA LYS A 32 -0.42 31.58 -4.58
C LYS A 32 -1.39 30.86 -5.50
N ASP A 33 -2.46 30.29 -4.94
CA ASP A 33 -3.52 29.59 -5.68
C ASP A 33 -2.95 28.51 -6.64
N LYS A 34 -1.94 27.77 -6.14
CA LYS A 34 -1.11 26.79 -6.87
C LYS A 34 -0.26 27.31 -8.04
N LYS A 35 -0.19 28.62 -8.27
CA LYS A 35 0.68 29.25 -9.27
C LYS A 35 1.96 29.79 -8.61
N PRO A 36 3.16 29.56 -9.15
CA PRO A 36 4.37 30.16 -8.60
C PRO A 36 4.41 31.67 -8.81
N ILE A 37 4.85 32.38 -7.76
CA ILE A 37 5.16 33.81 -7.78
C ILE A 37 6.64 33.98 -8.09
N CYS A 38 7.51 33.32 -7.29
CA CYS A 38 8.96 33.33 -7.48
C CYS A 38 9.63 32.24 -6.65
N ARG A 39 10.78 31.73 -7.11
CA ARG A 39 11.76 31.06 -6.23
C ARG A 39 12.58 32.13 -5.53
N THR A 40 12.85 31.93 -4.24
CA THR A 40 13.47 32.94 -3.37
C THR A 40 14.56 32.31 -2.52
N ARG A 41 15.65 33.06 -2.29
CA ARG A 41 16.69 32.75 -1.32
C ARG A 41 16.30 33.34 0.03
N CYS A 42 16.33 32.55 1.09
CA CYS A 42 16.06 32.98 2.45
C CYS A 42 17.37 33.36 3.16
N LEU A 43 17.41 34.58 3.71
CA LEU A 43 18.51 35.04 4.56
C LEU A 43 18.03 34.98 6.02
N ASN A 44 18.88 34.49 6.91
CA ASN A 44 18.56 34.16 8.30
C ASN A 44 17.35 33.20 8.45
N PRO A 45 17.36 32.02 7.80
CA PRO A 45 16.28 31.04 7.96
C PRO A 45 16.24 30.49 9.40
N PRO A 46 15.06 30.29 10.02
CA PRO A 46 14.96 29.46 11.22
C PRO A 46 15.30 27.99 10.93
N GLU A 47 15.69 27.28 11.97
CA GLU A 47 15.88 25.82 11.92
C GLU A 47 14.60 25.11 11.44
N HIS A 48 14.77 24.16 10.50
CA HIS A 48 13.68 23.36 9.91
C HIS A 48 12.55 24.17 9.23
N LEU A 49 12.93 25.23 8.52
CA LEU A 49 12.06 25.95 7.59
C LEU A 49 11.51 25.02 6.46
N PRO A 50 10.35 25.32 5.84
CA PRO A 50 9.86 24.58 4.67
C PRO A 50 10.23 25.24 3.33
N HIS A 51 10.65 24.43 2.35
CA HIS A 51 11.04 24.85 0.99
C HIS A 51 9.90 25.33 0.07
N HIS A 52 8.64 25.25 0.49
CA HIS A 52 7.50 25.68 -0.32
C HIS A 52 6.45 26.38 0.53
N TRP A 53 6.14 27.63 0.20
CA TRP A 53 5.18 28.47 0.91
C TRP A 53 4.01 28.82 -0.03
N ASN A 54 2.79 28.42 0.31
CA ASN A 54 1.58 28.90 -0.36
C ASN A 54 0.99 30.08 0.43
N VAL A 55 0.84 31.23 -0.22
CA VAL A 55 0.11 32.38 0.31
C VAL A 55 -1.38 32.05 0.35
N ASN A 56 -1.89 31.84 1.56
CA ASN A 56 -3.28 31.47 1.81
C ASN A 56 -4.15 32.74 1.90
N ASP A 57 -3.71 33.70 2.71
CA ASP A 57 -4.43 34.94 3.02
C ASP A 57 -3.58 36.17 2.64
N ILE A 58 -4.23 37.28 2.32
CA ILE A 58 -3.59 38.61 2.21
C ILE A 58 -4.49 39.62 2.91
N VAL A 59 -3.97 40.33 3.91
CA VAL A 59 -4.75 41.21 4.81
C VAL A 59 -4.05 42.55 5.03
N PRO A 60 -4.77 43.64 5.38
CA PRO A 60 -4.12 44.92 5.71
C PRO A 60 -3.15 44.79 6.88
N THR A 61 -2.01 45.49 6.84
CA THR A 61 -0.98 45.46 7.89
C THR A 61 -1.55 45.80 9.27
N SER A 62 -2.51 46.71 9.33
CA SER A 62 -3.25 47.09 10.54
C SER A 62 -4.04 45.96 11.22
N LYS A 63 -4.18 44.78 10.61
CA LYS A 63 -4.76 43.57 11.23
C LYS A 63 -3.74 42.64 11.88
N ILE A 64 -2.43 42.90 11.74
CA ILE A 64 -1.36 42.03 12.25
C ILE A 64 -0.63 42.73 13.41
N ILE A 65 -0.61 42.08 14.57
CA ILE A 65 0.26 42.45 15.69
C ILE A 65 1.58 41.71 15.49
N LEU A 66 2.65 42.42 15.13
CA LEU A 66 3.97 41.85 14.81
C LEU A 66 4.89 41.71 16.05
N ASP A 67 4.47 42.24 17.20
CA ASP A 67 5.29 42.29 18.41
C ASP A 67 5.73 40.90 18.88
N GLY A 68 7.04 40.75 19.13
CA GLY A 68 7.64 39.50 19.62
C GLY A 68 7.80 38.40 18.56
N MET A 69 7.49 38.64 17.27
CA MET A 69 7.81 37.70 16.20
C MET A 69 9.31 37.69 15.87
N SER A 70 9.79 36.56 15.35
CA SER A 70 11.12 36.46 14.76
C SER A 70 11.10 36.89 13.30
N HIS A 71 12.26 37.23 12.73
CA HIS A 71 12.36 37.73 11.35
C HIS A 71 13.38 36.99 10.50
N CYS A 72 13.06 36.80 9.23
CA CYS A 72 13.97 36.39 8.16
C CYS A 72 13.73 37.28 6.93
N PHE A 73 14.53 37.13 5.87
CA PHE A 73 14.35 37.88 4.64
C PHE A 73 14.24 36.96 3.42
N LEU A 74 13.44 37.36 2.43
CA LEU A 74 13.35 36.71 1.12
C LEU A 74 13.96 37.60 0.04
N SER A 75 14.86 37.02 -0.76
CA SER A 75 15.51 37.65 -1.90
C SER A 75 15.12 36.90 -3.18
N PRO A 76 14.73 37.57 -4.28
CA PRO A 76 14.28 36.89 -5.49
C PRO A 76 15.42 36.13 -6.19
N ALA A 77 15.15 34.87 -6.54
CA ALA A 77 16.00 34.02 -7.36
C ALA A 77 15.15 33.42 -8.51
N PRO A 78 14.63 34.26 -9.42
CA PRO A 78 13.67 33.86 -10.44
C PRO A 78 14.30 32.92 -11.46
N GLU A 79 13.60 31.86 -11.83
CA GLU A 79 14.08 30.86 -12.81
C GLU A 79 13.78 31.31 -14.25
N CYS A 80 12.78 32.18 -14.43
CA CYS A 80 12.46 32.80 -15.71
C CYS A 80 11.98 34.26 -15.60
N SER A 81 11.89 34.96 -16.73
CA SER A 81 11.40 36.34 -16.81
C SER A 81 9.98 36.53 -16.26
N ARG A 82 9.14 35.50 -16.34
CA ARG A 82 7.80 35.49 -15.73
C ARG A 82 7.89 35.62 -14.21
N ASP A 83 8.76 34.86 -13.54
CA ASP A 83 8.87 34.87 -12.07
C ASP A 83 9.40 36.22 -11.56
N HIS A 84 10.33 36.84 -12.30
CA HIS A 84 10.79 38.20 -12.00
C HIS A 84 9.62 39.21 -12.07
N ASN A 85 8.77 39.10 -13.09
CA ASN A 85 7.60 39.95 -13.25
C ASN A 85 6.52 39.68 -12.19
N GLU A 86 6.20 38.43 -11.89
CA GLU A 86 5.20 38.08 -10.87
C GLU A 86 5.66 38.43 -9.45
N TRP A 87 6.94 38.25 -9.10
CA TRP A 87 7.54 38.78 -7.86
C TRP A 87 7.31 40.28 -7.71
N ARG A 88 7.63 41.05 -8.77
CA ARG A 88 7.50 42.51 -8.76
C ARG A 88 6.03 42.94 -8.68
N ARG A 89 5.12 42.28 -9.41
CA ARG A 89 3.67 42.54 -9.34
C ARG A 89 3.10 42.25 -7.95
N PHE A 90 3.49 41.13 -7.34
CA PHE A 90 3.07 40.73 -5.99
C PHE A 90 3.50 41.76 -4.95
N LEU A 91 4.76 42.21 -4.98
CA LEU A 91 5.27 43.18 -4.01
C LEU A 91 4.74 44.60 -4.20
N ILE A 92 4.54 45.04 -5.45
CA ILE A 92 3.85 46.30 -5.74
C ILE A 92 2.40 46.26 -5.23
N TYR A 93 1.71 45.11 -5.31
CA TYR A 93 0.37 44.94 -4.76
C TYR A 93 0.35 45.03 -3.23
N LEU A 94 1.31 44.42 -2.53
CA LEU A 94 1.42 44.52 -1.07
C LEU A 94 1.73 45.96 -0.63
N GLN A 95 2.73 46.59 -1.25
CA GLN A 95 3.17 47.96 -0.97
C GLN A 95 2.06 48.99 -1.24
N GLY A 96 1.46 48.95 -2.43
CA GLY A 96 0.46 49.93 -2.89
C GLY A 96 -0.91 49.84 -2.19
N ARG A 97 -1.10 48.89 -1.27
CA ARG A 97 -2.34 48.72 -0.49
C ARG A 97 -2.12 48.54 1.01
N ASP A 98 -0.87 48.63 1.50
CA ASP A 98 -0.47 48.31 2.87
C ASP A 98 -1.00 46.94 3.34
N MET A 99 -0.61 45.88 2.62
CA MET A 99 -1.06 44.51 2.86
C MET A 99 0.10 43.58 3.22
N VAL A 100 -0.16 42.66 4.15
CA VAL A 100 0.69 41.53 4.54
C VAL A 100 0.15 40.24 3.91
N ALA A 101 1.01 39.46 3.26
CA ALA A 101 0.68 38.14 2.74
C ALA A 101 1.06 37.04 3.74
N ILE A 102 0.14 36.10 4.00
CA ILE A 102 0.29 35.07 5.02
C ILE A 102 0.41 33.69 4.37
N ALA A 103 1.53 33.01 4.63
CA ALA A 103 1.71 31.59 4.32
C ALA A 103 1.70 30.77 5.63
N LYS A 104 0.99 29.64 5.63
CA LYS A 104 0.86 28.76 6.81
C LYS A 104 1.34 27.36 6.47
N PHE A 105 2.17 26.76 7.32
CA PHE A 105 2.70 25.40 7.12
C PHE A 105 2.86 24.67 8.45
N LYS A 106 2.05 23.62 8.67
CA LYS A 106 1.93 22.90 9.95
C LYS A 106 1.68 23.86 11.12
N PHE A 107 2.69 24.11 11.95
CA PHE A 107 2.67 24.97 13.13
C PHE A 107 3.38 26.33 12.91
N TRP A 108 3.87 26.61 11.69
CA TRP A 108 4.45 27.90 11.32
C TRP A 108 3.42 28.81 10.64
N GLU A 109 3.42 30.09 11.01
CA GLU A 109 2.83 31.17 10.23
C GLU A 109 3.92 32.17 9.81
N PHE A 110 3.98 32.48 8.51
CA PHE A 110 4.91 33.42 7.88
C PHE A 110 4.13 34.62 7.32
N TYR A 111 4.58 35.81 7.66
CA TYR A 111 3.96 37.09 7.31
C TYR A 111 4.92 37.90 6.44
N ILE A 112 4.73 37.84 5.12
CA ILE A 112 5.51 38.60 4.15
C ILE A 112 5.00 40.04 4.19
N LEU A 113 5.86 40.96 4.65
CA LEU A 113 5.49 42.34 4.90
C LEU A 113 5.55 43.19 3.61
N PRO A 114 4.75 44.27 3.50
CA PRO A 114 4.89 45.20 2.39
C PRO A 114 6.28 45.87 2.43
N PRO A 115 6.99 45.99 1.29
CA PRO A 115 8.29 46.63 1.26
C PRO A 115 8.20 48.16 1.39
N ASP A 116 9.19 48.77 2.03
CA ASP A 116 9.35 50.22 2.15
C ASP A 116 9.30 50.92 0.78
N GLN A 117 8.79 52.15 0.70
CA GLN A 117 8.57 52.87 -0.56
C GLN A 117 9.85 53.11 -1.39
N THR A 118 11.03 53.02 -0.77
CA THR A 118 12.35 53.14 -1.39
C THR A 118 12.97 51.78 -1.77
N SER A 119 12.27 50.67 -1.55
CA SER A 119 12.79 49.33 -1.81
C SER A 119 12.93 49.02 -3.30
N ASN A 120 14.06 48.41 -3.65
CA ASN A 120 14.34 47.82 -4.96
C ASN A 120 13.76 46.39 -5.13
N PHE A 121 12.95 45.91 -4.18
CA PHE A 121 12.37 44.57 -4.13
C PHE A 121 13.37 43.40 -4.00
N THR A 122 14.65 43.64 -3.65
CA THR A 122 15.67 42.58 -3.57
C THR A 122 15.77 41.88 -2.21
N ASN A 123 15.26 42.46 -1.12
CA ASN A 123 15.25 41.86 0.21
C ASN A 123 13.95 42.24 0.93
N ILE A 124 13.05 41.27 1.13
CA ILE A 124 11.73 41.47 1.70
C ILE A 124 11.69 40.88 3.10
N ARG A 125 11.29 41.68 4.09
CA ARG A 125 11.20 41.24 5.49
C ARG A 125 9.99 40.31 5.67
N VAL A 126 10.22 39.18 6.30
CA VAL A 126 9.18 38.25 6.74
C VAL A 126 9.21 38.19 8.26
N ALA A 127 8.07 38.40 8.90
CA ALA A 127 7.88 38.04 10.31
C ALA A 127 7.36 36.60 10.39
N TYR A 128 7.75 35.84 11.40
CA TYR A 128 7.27 34.48 11.59
C TYR A 128 7.11 34.11 13.05
N LYS A 129 6.21 33.15 13.30
CA LYS A 129 5.96 32.57 14.62
C LYS A 129 5.76 31.05 14.51
N MET A 130 6.03 30.35 15.60
CA MET A 130 5.77 28.92 15.77
C MET A 130 4.70 28.72 16.84
N GLU A 131 3.57 28.11 16.50
CA GLU A 131 2.52 27.80 17.47
C GLU A 131 2.87 26.58 18.31
N LYS A 132 3.37 26.82 19.54
CA LYS A 132 3.56 25.77 20.54
C LYS A 132 2.20 25.21 20.95
N THR A 133 1.97 23.92 20.70
CA THR A 133 0.72 23.22 21.02
C THR A 133 0.41 23.30 22.51
N ARG A 134 -0.75 23.91 22.86
CA ARG A 134 -1.22 23.97 24.25
C ARG A 134 -1.70 22.59 24.70
N ASN A 135 -0.99 21.99 25.67
CA ASN A 135 -1.46 20.80 26.35
C ASN A 135 -2.78 21.09 27.09
N ALA A 136 -3.78 20.23 26.91
CA ALA A 136 -5.08 20.35 27.56
C ALA A 136 -5.02 19.80 28.99
N SER A 137 -4.64 20.64 29.96
CA SER A 137 -4.61 20.28 31.39
C SER A 137 -5.22 21.38 32.27
N ASN A 138 -6.51 21.69 32.06
CA ASN A 138 -7.26 22.60 32.94
C ASN A 138 -7.63 21.92 34.27
N GLY A 139 -6.70 21.96 35.23
CA GLY A 139 -6.89 21.49 36.60
C GLY A 139 -6.77 22.61 37.62
N ARG A 140 -7.91 23.24 37.99
CA ARG A 140 -8.18 24.05 39.20
C ARG A 140 -7.02 24.90 39.77
N GLY A 141 -7.09 26.23 39.60
CA GLY A 141 -6.13 27.17 40.21
C GLY A 141 -6.56 27.78 41.55
N HIS A 142 -5.69 28.65 42.08
CA HIS A 142 -5.94 29.62 43.15
C HIS A 142 -5.04 30.86 42.92
N GLY A 143 -5.48 32.05 43.35
CA GLY A 143 -4.61 33.25 43.49
C GLY A 143 -3.98 33.33 44.90
N GLU A 144 -3.13 34.28 45.26
CA GLU A 144 -2.57 35.48 44.59
C GLU A 144 -1.07 35.66 45.01
N SER A 145 -0.30 36.76 44.86
CA SER A 145 -0.48 38.18 44.44
C SER A 145 0.88 38.74 43.93
N GLY A 146 1.13 40.01 43.59
CA GLY A 146 0.29 41.22 43.72
C GLY A 146 0.96 42.59 43.43
N ARG A 147 2.23 42.68 42.99
CA ARG A 147 2.93 43.96 42.67
C ARG A 147 3.72 43.83 41.36
N SER A 148 3.53 44.60 40.28
CA SER A 148 3.15 46.01 40.02
C SER A 148 4.34 46.94 39.81
N CYS A 149 4.43 47.53 38.61
CA CYS A 149 4.58 48.98 38.40
C CYS A 149 4.24 49.35 36.94
N GLN A 150 3.82 50.60 36.71
CA GLN A 150 3.37 51.17 35.43
C GLN A 150 4.13 52.51 35.20
N VAL A 151 4.61 52.83 33.97
CA VAL A 151 4.01 53.81 33.00
C VAL A 151 3.98 55.26 33.57
N VAL A 152 4.59 56.33 32.98
CA VAL A 152 5.15 56.54 31.63
C VAL A 152 6.11 57.78 31.50
N ARG A 153 6.90 57.85 30.40
CA ARG A 153 7.38 58.99 29.53
C ARG A 153 7.36 60.48 30.02
N PRO A 154 8.24 61.41 29.53
CA PRO A 154 8.39 61.70 28.08
C PRO A 154 9.71 62.31 27.47
N THR A 155 9.78 62.20 26.12
CA THR A 155 10.38 63.10 25.08
C THR A 155 11.82 63.67 25.14
N ALA A 156 12.73 62.97 24.44
CA ALA A 156 13.40 63.36 23.16
C ALA A 156 14.16 64.71 22.96
N THR A 157 15.46 64.60 22.59
CA THR A 157 16.13 65.49 21.60
C THR A 157 17.21 64.77 20.76
N LYS A 158 17.53 65.37 19.62
CA LYS A 158 18.39 64.98 18.48
C LYS A 158 19.82 64.43 18.76
N ALA A 159 20.12 63.30 18.11
CA ALA A 159 21.22 63.03 17.15
C ALA A 159 22.72 63.24 17.47
N ASN A 160 23.48 62.21 17.04
CA ASN A 160 24.80 62.20 16.38
C ASN A 160 26.13 62.03 17.16
N ILE A 161 26.81 60.93 16.79
CA ILE A 161 28.22 60.81 16.35
C ILE A 161 29.29 60.26 17.34
N ASN A 162 30.01 59.26 16.80
CA ASN A 162 31.30 58.64 17.14
C ASN A 162 31.52 57.69 18.34
N ASP A 163 32.11 56.55 17.96
CA ASP A 163 33.24 55.80 18.53
C ASP A 163 33.18 55.16 19.93
N SER A 164 33.48 53.86 19.93
CA SER A 164 34.01 53.10 21.08
C SER A 164 35.42 53.61 21.42
N PRO A 165 35.90 53.53 22.69
CA PRO A 165 36.47 52.24 23.13
C PRO A 165 36.40 51.91 24.64
N THR A 166 36.59 50.61 24.93
CA THR A 166 37.25 50.02 26.14
C THR A 166 36.88 50.43 27.58
N LEU A 167 36.53 49.43 28.39
CA LEU A 167 36.96 49.31 29.80
C LEU A 167 37.45 47.85 30.08
N PRO A 168 38.32 47.60 31.10
CA PRO A 168 39.24 46.45 31.04
C PRO A 168 39.11 45.36 32.13
N VAL A 169 39.40 44.12 31.71
CA VAL A 169 40.25 43.07 32.33
C VAL A 169 40.46 43.03 33.86
N ASN A 170 40.14 41.87 34.46
CA ASN A 170 40.94 41.17 35.50
C ASN A 170 40.53 39.68 35.51
N ILE A 171 41.26 38.78 34.83
CA ILE A 171 42.40 37.99 35.34
C ILE A 171 42.05 37.05 36.50
N VAL A 172 41.96 35.76 36.19
CA VAL A 172 42.67 34.69 36.89
C VAL A 172 43.48 33.92 35.84
N LYS A 173 44.66 33.41 36.20
CA LYS A 173 45.58 32.71 35.29
C LYS A 173 45.33 31.21 35.30
N GLU A 174 45.53 30.56 34.16
CA GLU A 174 46.13 29.23 34.14
C GLU A 174 47.15 29.12 32.99
N THR A 175 48.10 28.20 33.13
CA THR A 175 49.45 28.39 32.54
C THR A 175 49.66 27.60 31.26
N VAL A 176 50.00 28.29 30.16
CA VAL A 176 50.34 27.65 28.89
C VAL A 176 51.70 26.95 28.97
N SER A 177 51.70 25.62 28.89
CA SER A 177 52.85 24.86 28.38
C SER A 177 52.74 24.77 26.84
N ARG A 178 53.83 25.08 26.13
CA ARG A 178 53.86 25.03 24.66
C ARG A 178 53.95 23.59 24.15
N GLY A 179 52.80 22.99 23.87
CA GLY A 179 52.69 21.82 22.98
C GLY A 179 52.27 22.26 21.57
N ASN A 180 52.96 21.78 20.53
CA ASN A 180 52.56 22.01 19.14
C ASN A 180 51.32 21.15 18.79
N ALA A 181 50.14 21.62 19.18
CA ALA A 181 48.88 21.03 18.75
C ALA A 181 48.62 21.39 17.28
N CYS A 182 49.07 20.54 16.36
CA CYS A 182 48.52 20.49 15.02
C CYS A 182 47.00 20.25 15.15
N ILE A 183 46.18 21.17 14.65
CA ILE A 183 44.74 20.92 14.50
C ILE A 183 44.58 19.90 13.38
N GLN A 184 44.64 18.62 13.75
CA GLN A 184 44.21 17.54 12.87
C GLN A 184 42.75 17.80 12.54
N ALA A 185 42.45 17.99 11.25
CA ALA A 185 41.07 18.07 10.80
C ALA A 185 40.38 16.75 11.17
N GLY A 186 39.49 16.81 12.15
CA GLY A 186 38.67 15.65 12.54
C GLY A 186 37.92 15.12 11.31
N PRO A 187 37.70 13.80 11.21
CA PRO A 187 36.99 13.24 10.07
C PRO A 187 35.61 13.89 9.95
N LEU A 188 35.34 14.50 8.79
CA LEU A 188 34.09 15.21 8.45
C LEU A 188 32.88 14.50 9.07
N GLU A 189 32.19 15.18 9.99
CA GLU A 189 31.15 14.57 10.81
C GLU A 189 29.96 14.16 9.93
N LYS A 190 29.87 12.85 9.65
CA LYS A 190 28.88 12.30 8.71
C LYS A 190 27.51 12.26 9.36
N ASN A 191 26.60 13.08 8.85
CA ASN A 191 25.19 13.03 9.24
C ASN A 191 24.54 11.72 8.78
N PHE A 192 24.27 10.83 9.74
CA PHE A 192 23.51 9.60 9.53
C PHE A 192 22.04 9.78 9.92
N VAL A 193 21.12 9.16 9.18
CA VAL A 193 19.69 9.15 9.52
C VAL A 193 19.49 8.38 10.82
N ARG A 194 18.80 8.99 11.80
CA ARG A 194 18.34 8.33 13.03
C ARG A 194 16.85 8.03 12.94
N ALA A 195 16.43 6.89 13.50
CA ALA A 195 15.03 6.49 13.57
C ALA A 195 14.50 6.64 15.00
N ASP A 196 13.71 7.69 15.23
CA ASP A 196 12.91 7.87 16.43
C ASP A 196 11.88 6.73 16.57
N PRO A 197 11.59 6.20 17.77
CA PRO A 197 10.60 5.12 17.97
C PRO A 197 9.21 5.36 17.37
N SER A 198 8.73 6.61 17.28
CA SER A 198 7.46 6.95 16.64
C SER A 198 7.43 6.65 15.14
N TYR A 199 8.59 6.45 14.51
CA TYR A 199 8.67 6.00 13.12
C TYR A 199 7.98 4.64 12.91
N LEU A 200 7.94 3.76 13.92
CA LEU A 200 7.16 2.52 13.86
C LEU A 200 5.66 2.78 13.63
N GLN A 201 5.09 3.79 14.31
CA GLN A 201 3.70 4.18 14.14
C GLN A 201 3.43 4.82 12.75
N THR A 202 4.44 5.51 12.21
CA THR A 202 4.41 6.06 10.84
C THR A 202 4.38 4.97 9.78
N LEU A 203 5.16 3.88 9.95
CA LEU A 203 5.18 2.75 9.01
C LEU A 203 3.82 2.04 8.91
N GLY A 204 3.07 1.96 10.02
CA GLY A 204 1.71 1.42 10.03
C GLY A 204 0.71 2.21 9.15
N GLN A 205 1.02 3.44 8.75
CA GLN A 205 0.13 4.25 7.91
C GLN A 205 0.09 3.80 6.44
N ALA A 206 1.07 3.04 5.95
CA ALA A 206 1.15 2.62 4.54
C ALA A 206 -0.08 1.81 4.08
N HIS A 207 -0.65 1.02 4.99
CA HIS A 207 -1.85 0.19 4.78
C HIS A 207 -3.07 0.75 5.53
N SER A 208 -3.06 2.05 5.87
CA SER A 208 -4.15 2.72 6.60
C SER A 208 -5.51 2.55 5.91
N GLY A 209 -5.55 2.72 4.59
CA GLY A 209 -6.77 2.61 3.77
C GLY A 209 -7.37 1.20 3.67
N TRP A 210 -6.57 0.14 3.85
CA TRP A 210 -7.08 -1.25 3.80
C TRP A 210 -6.17 -2.23 4.54
N ILE A 211 -6.64 -2.75 5.68
CA ILE A 211 -5.82 -3.54 6.62
C ILE A 211 -5.38 -4.91 6.06
N PHE A 212 -6.09 -5.49 5.09
CA PHE A 212 -5.66 -6.75 4.48
C PHE A 212 -4.41 -6.61 3.60
N GLY A 213 -4.10 -5.41 3.10
CA GLY A 213 -2.81 -5.15 2.44
C GLY A 213 -1.62 -5.43 3.36
N ALA A 214 -1.77 -5.17 4.66
CA ALA A 214 -0.76 -5.45 5.67
C ALA A 214 -0.60 -6.95 5.99
N ILE A 215 -1.68 -7.74 5.89
CA ILE A 215 -1.59 -9.21 5.96
C ILE A 215 -0.94 -9.74 4.68
N ALA A 216 -1.27 -9.14 3.52
CA ALA A 216 -0.74 -9.52 2.23
C ALA A 216 0.79 -9.40 2.16
N GLU A 217 1.39 -8.36 2.76
CA GLU A 217 2.85 -8.25 2.88
C GLU A 217 3.49 -9.47 3.57
N LEU A 218 2.81 -10.08 4.54
CA LEU A 218 3.31 -11.27 5.24
C LEU A 218 3.13 -12.54 4.39
N VAL A 219 1.98 -12.66 3.71
CA VAL A 219 1.72 -13.74 2.73
C VAL A 219 2.72 -13.70 1.57
N ASP A 220 3.10 -12.51 1.12
CA ASP A 220 4.12 -12.28 0.09
C ASP A 220 5.50 -12.78 0.55
N ASN A 221 5.91 -12.42 1.77
CA ASN A 221 7.19 -12.87 2.33
C ASN A 221 7.25 -14.41 2.45
N SER A 222 6.16 -15.07 2.85
CA SER A 222 6.12 -16.54 2.93
C SER A 222 6.18 -17.20 1.54
N ARG A 223 5.53 -16.63 0.51
CA ARG A 223 5.69 -17.08 -0.89
C ARG A 223 7.13 -16.89 -1.38
N ASP A 224 7.74 -15.73 -1.12
CA ASP A 224 9.11 -15.43 -1.53
C ASP A 224 10.12 -16.37 -0.84
N ALA A 225 9.88 -16.70 0.44
CA ALA A 225 10.61 -17.72 1.21
C ALA A 225 10.33 -19.18 0.76
N LYS A 226 9.60 -19.35 -0.35
CA LYS A 226 9.25 -20.61 -1.01
C LYS A 226 8.43 -21.59 -0.15
N ALA A 227 7.65 -21.08 0.81
CA ALA A 227 6.79 -21.89 1.67
C ALA A 227 5.76 -22.71 0.88
N THR A 228 5.54 -23.95 1.30
CA THR A 228 4.51 -24.85 0.76
C THR A 228 3.17 -24.68 1.50
N LYS A 229 3.22 -24.20 2.75
CA LYS A 229 2.10 -24.04 3.67
C LYS A 229 2.22 -22.72 4.46
N LEU A 230 1.08 -22.05 4.64
CA LEU A 230 0.92 -20.86 5.45
C LEU A 230 -0.35 -21.00 6.31
N GLU A 231 -0.23 -20.74 7.62
CA GLU A 231 -1.36 -20.67 8.56
C GLU A 231 -1.51 -19.25 9.09
N ILE A 232 -2.76 -18.78 9.18
CA ILE A 232 -3.14 -17.48 9.73
C ILE A 232 -4.27 -17.68 10.74
N SER A 233 -4.01 -17.41 12.02
CA SER A 233 -5.00 -17.53 13.11
C SER A 233 -5.03 -16.27 13.98
N ILE A 234 -6.16 -16.03 14.66
CA ILE A 234 -6.22 -15.08 15.78
C ILE A 234 -6.73 -15.83 17.01
N GLU A 235 -5.88 -15.87 18.04
CA GLU A 235 -6.09 -16.61 19.28
C GLU A 235 -6.01 -15.68 20.50
N SER A 236 -6.72 -16.02 21.58
CA SER A 236 -6.62 -15.30 22.86
C SER A 236 -5.42 -15.80 23.66
N ILE A 237 -4.60 -14.88 24.15
CA ILE A 237 -3.41 -15.18 24.98
C ILE A 237 -3.36 -14.29 26.21
N TYR A 238 -3.09 -14.89 27.37
CA TYR A 238 -2.94 -14.16 28.64
C TYR A 238 -1.67 -13.30 28.65
N PHE A 239 -1.82 -11.97 28.68
CA PHE A 239 -0.69 -11.05 28.80
C PHE A 239 -0.61 -10.46 30.20
N LYS A 240 0.32 -11.00 31.01
CA LYS A 240 0.54 -10.62 32.42
C LYS A 240 0.63 -9.10 32.66
N LYS A 241 1.27 -8.33 31.76
CA LYS A 241 1.42 -6.87 31.89
C LYS A 241 0.13 -6.09 31.63
N ALA A 242 -0.82 -6.67 30.88
CA ALA A 242 -2.16 -6.13 30.70
C ALA A 242 -3.18 -6.69 31.71
N GLY A 243 -2.81 -7.71 32.49
CA GLY A 243 -3.66 -8.35 33.51
C GLY A 243 -4.83 -9.19 32.95
N LYS A 244 -4.85 -9.44 31.63
CA LYS A 244 -5.98 -10.06 30.92
C LYS A 244 -5.53 -10.81 29.67
N ASP A 245 -6.44 -11.56 29.07
CA ASP A 245 -6.28 -12.08 27.73
C ASP A 245 -6.37 -10.96 26.67
N ILE A 246 -5.53 -11.07 25.65
CA ILE A 246 -5.51 -10.20 24.47
C ILE A 246 -5.51 -11.07 23.20
N PRO A 247 -6.04 -10.59 22.07
CA PRO A 247 -5.90 -11.30 20.82
C PRO A 247 -4.47 -11.18 20.28
N MET A 248 -3.97 -12.27 19.73
CA MET A 248 -2.70 -12.37 19.02
C MET A 248 -2.96 -12.98 17.65
N LEU A 249 -2.59 -12.23 16.60
CA LEU A 249 -2.56 -12.69 15.22
C LEU A 249 -1.26 -13.48 15.00
N SER A 250 -1.40 -14.73 14.58
CA SER A 250 -0.29 -15.63 14.24
C SER A 250 -0.23 -15.81 12.73
N ILE A 251 0.98 -15.74 12.15
CA ILE A 251 1.28 -16.06 10.76
C ILE A 251 2.44 -17.05 10.78
N ILE A 252 2.24 -18.28 10.29
CA ILE A 252 3.21 -19.38 10.41
C ILE A 252 3.43 -20.05 9.06
N ASP A 253 4.69 -20.07 8.59
CA ASP A 253 5.10 -20.70 7.32
C ASP A 253 6.17 -21.80 7.50
N ASP A 254 6.25 -22.68 6.51
CA ASP A 254 7.26 -23.73 6.34
C ASP A 254 8.35 -23.33 5.31
N GLY A 255 8.58 -22.03 5.12
CA GLY A 255 9.59 -21.50 4.19
C GLY A 255 11.03 -21.78 4.65
N HIS A 256 12.02 -21.28 3.92
CA HIS A 256 13.44 -21.57 4.21
C HIS A 256 13.97 -20.96 5.54
N GLY A 257 13.20 -20.08 6.20
CA GLY A 257 13.60 -19.38 7.42
C GLY A 257 14.72 -18.34 7.20
N MET A 258 15.17 -17.68 8.27
CA MET A 258 16.20 -16.63 8.19
C MET A 258 17.41 -16.91 9.07
N THR A 259 18.61 -16.72 8.52
CA THR A 259 19.85 -16.70 9.32
C THR A 259 19.90 -15.46 10.22
N HIS A 260 20.85 -15.39 11.16
CA HIS A 260 21.08 -14.16 11.93
C HIS A 260 21.27 -12.93 11.01
N GLN A 261 22.02 -13.06 9.91
CA GLN A 261 22.27 -11.96 8.98
C GLN A 261 21.00 -11.52 8.25
N ASP A 262 20.13 -12.47 7.89
CA ASP A 262 18.84 -12.15 7.25
C ASP A 262 17.86 -11.52 8.25
N VAL A 263 17.85 -11.95 9.52
CA VAL A 263 17.05 -11.31 10.58
C VAL A 263 17.55 -9.89 10.88
N VAL A 264 18.87 -9.66 10.91
CA VAL A 264 19.43 -8.31 11.01
C VAL A 264 19.04 -7.47 9.79
N ARG A 265 19.16 -8.00 8.56
CA ARG A 265 18.70 -7.32 7.32
C ARG A 265 17.18 -7.06 7.32
N MET A 266 16.39 -7.95 7.93
CA MET A 266 14.94 -7.77 8.14
C MET A 266 14.64 -6.57 9.03
N THR A 267 15.54 -6.12 9.91
CA THR A 267 15.35 -4.88 10.69
C THR A 267 15.56 -3.59 9.87
N TYR A 268 16.41 -3.61 8.84
CA TYR A 268 16.82 -2.39 8.13
C TYR A 268 15.66 -1.73 7.36
N PHE A 269 15.55 -0.41 7.40
CA PHE A 269 14.51 0.34 6.69
C PHE A 269 14.89 0.56 5.22
N GLY A 270 14.53 -0.43 4.41
CA GLY A 270 15.06 -0.61 3.07
C GLY A 270 16.39 -1.36 3.08
N HIS A 271 16.70 -2.02 1.98
CA HIS A 271 18.01 -2.60 1.67
C HIS A 271 18.14 -2.69 0.15
N LYS A 272 19.37 -2.78 -0.37
CA LYS A 272 19.57 -3.15 -1.78
C LYS A 272 18.92 -4.52 -2.01
N GLN A 273 18.22 -4.67 -3.13
CA GLN A 273 17.83 -6.01 -3.60
C GLN A 273 19.10 -6.84 -3.85
N PRO A 274 19.06 -8.18 -3.69
CA PRO A 274 20.20 -9.03 -4.07
C PRO A 274 20.53 -8.86 -5.56
N ASP A 275 21.80 -8.99 -5.92
CA ASP A 275 22.25 -8.83 -7.32
C ASP A 275 21.74 -9.95 -8.26
N ALA A 276 21.14 -11.01 -7.69
CA ALA A 276 20.37 -12.02 -8.41
C ALA A 276 18.88 -11.66 -8.40
N ASP A 277 18.39 -11.16 -9.53
CA ASP A 277 16.96 -10.92 -9.78
C ASP A 277 16.20 -12.25 -9.94
N ASP A 278 15.23 -12.49 -9.06
CA ASP A 278 14.20 -13.53 -9.25
C ASP A 278 12.94 -12.83 -9.75
N PRO A 279 12.60 -12.92 -11.04
CA PRO A 279 11.44 -12.23 -11.62
C PRO A 279 10.09 -12.76 -11.10
N ASN A 280 10.08 -13.72 -10.18
CA ASN A 280 8.90 -14.22 -9.48
C ASN A 280 8.79 -13.69 -8.03
N ARG A 281 9.73 -12.84 -7.58
CA ARG A 281 9.80 -12.29 -6.22
C ARG A 281 8.94 -11.03 -6.08
N ILE A 282 8.13 -10.97 -5.03
CA ILE A 282 7.23 -9.83 -4.77
C ILE A 282 7.89 -8.77 -3.87
N GLY A 283 8.73 -9.20 -2.94
CA GLY A 283 9.37 -8.38 -1.91
C GLY A 283 10.53 -7.54 -2.43
N ARG A 284 10.22 -6.49 -3.19
CA ARG A 284 11.19 -5.55 -3.81
C ARG A 284 11.61 -4.35 -2.92
N PHE A 285 10.73 -3.86 -2.03
CA PHE A 285 10.94 -2.60 -1.29
C PHE A 285 11.65 -2.73 0.08
N GLY A 286 11.91 -3.94 0.58
CA GLY A 286 12.58 -4.17 1.88
C GLY A 286 11.84 -3.73 3.16
N VAL A 287 10.67 -3.06 3.05
CA VAL A 287 9.91 -2.50 4.19
C VAL A 287 8.65 -3.28 4.58
N GLY A 288 8.15 -4.17 3.71
CA GLY A 288 6.83 -4.83 3.80
C GLY A 288 6.49 -5.45 5.16
N PHE A 289 7.43 -6.18 5.79
CA PHE A 289 7.23 -6.73 7.13
C PHE A 289 6.91 -5.65 8.18
N LYS A 290 7.59 -4.49 8.15
CA LYS A 290 7.40 -3.45 9.17
C LYS A 290 6.11 -2.69 8.95
N THR A 291 5.81 -2.32 7.70
CA THR A 291 4.56 -1.64 7.35
C THR A 291 3.34 -2.54 7.59
N GLY A 292 3.47 -3.84 7.31
CA GLY A 292 2.48 -4.86 7.63
C GLY A 292 2.28 -5.03 9.14
N ALA A 293 3.33 -5.39 9.88
CA ALA A 293 3.24 -5.68 11.31
C ALA A 293 2.74 -4.47 12.12
N MET A 294 3.30 -3.28 11.88
CA MET A 294 2.92 -2.05 12.60
C MET A 294 1.56 -1.45 12.17
N ARG A 295 0.97 -1.94 11.07
CA ARG A 295 -0.45 -1.70 10.75
C ARG A 295 -1.36 -2.61 11.57
N LEU A 296 -0.97 -3.87 11.78
CA LEU A 296 -1.82 -4.91 12.36
C LEU A 296 -1.89 -4.82 13.90
N GLY A 297 -0.78 -4.48 14.55
CA GLY A 297 -0.70 -4.27 15.99
C GLY A 297 0.52 -3.45 16.40
N LYS A 298 0.62 -3.13 17.69
CA LYS A 298 1.72 -2.31 18.22
C LYS A 298 3.03 -3.07 18.39
N ASP A 299 2.95 -4.39 18.55
CA ASP A 299 4.06 -5.23 18.96
C ASP A 299 4.04 -6.56 18.19
N ALA A 300 5.20 -6.94 17.65
CA ALA A 300 5.39 -8.13 16.85
C ALA A 300 6.68 -8.88 17.23
N LEU A 301 6.56 -10.18 17.51
CA LEU A 301 7.68 -11.10 17.68
C LEU A 301 7.80 -12.00 16.46
N VAL A 302 9.01 -12.09 15.91
CA VAL A 302 9.38 -13.03 14.86
C VAL A 302 10.24 -14.12 15.49
N LEU A 303 9.87 -15.37 15.25
CA LEU A 303 10.65 -16.56 15.58
C LEU A 303 10.88 -17.32 14.26
N THR A 304 12.13 -17.61 13.93
CA THR A 304 12.48 -18.17 12.61
C THR A 304 13.58 -19.22 12.74
N GLN A 305 13.58 -20.21 11.86
CA GLN A 305 14.50 -21.35 11.88
C GLN A 305 14.94 -21.75 10.47
N THR A 306 16.25 -21.83 10.26
CA THR A 306 16.88 -22.50 9.11
C THR A 306 17.29 -23.93 9.48
N ALA A 307 17.94 -24.65 8.57
CA ALA A 307 18.55 -25.94 8.90
C ALA A 307 19.51 -25.81 10.10
N ASP A 308 20.35 -24.77 10.13
CA ASP A 308 21.49 -24.67 11.04
C ASP A 308 21.39 -23.56 12.11
N SER A 309 20.33 -22.74 12.07
CA SER A 309 20.17 -21.63 13.02
C SER A 309 18.71 -21.39 13.42
N ARG A 310 18.51 -20.71 14.54
CA ARG A 310 17.20 -20.23 15.01
C ARG A 310 17.37 -18.83 15.60
N SER A 311 16.47 -17.91 15.28
CA SER A 311 16.52 -16.54 15.78
C SER A 311 15.16 -16.05 16.28
N ILE A 312 15.19 -15.22 17.32
CA ILE A 312 14.06 -14.43 17.81
C ILE A 312 14.37 -12.96 17.51
N ALA A 313 13.41 -12.20 16.98
CA ALA A 313 13.49 -10.75 16.83
C ALA A 313 12.20 -10.10 17.31
N PHE A 314 12.30 -8.92 17.94
CA PHE A 314 11.15 -8.28 18.59
C PHE A 314 11.00 -6.81 18.19
N LEU A 315 10.00 -6.54 17.34
CA LEU A 315 9.67 -5.21 16.82
C LEU A 315 8.48 -4.65 17.61
N SER A 316 8.73 -3.71 18.52
CA SER A 316 7.75 -3.31 19.53
C SER A 316 7.70 -1.80 19.76
N GLN A 317 6.49 -1.23 19.63
CA GLN A 317 6.22 0.14 20.06
C GLN A 317 6.19 0.24 21.59
N SER A 318 5.66 -0.79 22.29
CA SER A 318 5.59 -0.79 23.75
C SER A 318 6.94 -0.89 24.46
N LEU A 319 7.94 -1.56 23.85
CA LEU A 319 9.32 -1.62 24.35
C LEU A 319 10.06 -0.29 24.17
N ASN A 320 9.74 0.45 23.11
CA ASN A 320 10.48 1.66 22.71
C ASN A 320 9.78 2.97 23.09
N GLN A 321 8.64 2.90 23.78
CA GLN A 321 7.94 4.07 24.30
C GLN A 321 8.83 4.84 25.28
N GLY A 322 9.21 6.07 24.91
CA GLY A 322 10.04 6.95 25.75
C GLY A 322 11.55 6.68 25.68
N LYS A 323 12.04 5.95 24.67
CA LYS A 323 13.48 5.86 24.35
C LYS A 323 13.88 6.90 23.29
N ASP A 324 15.14 7.33 23.30
CA ASP A 324 15.68 8.27 22.32
C ASP A 324 15.98 7.62 20.95
N ASN A 325 16.11 6.30 20.91
CA ASN A 325 16.41 5.53 19.70
C ASN A 325 15.59 4.23 19.66
N LEU A 326 15.28 3.76 18.45
CA LEU A 326 14.61 2.49 18.23
C LEU A 326 15.52 1.28 18.51
N GLU A 327 15.17 0.48 19.52
CA GLU A 327 15.80 -0.81 19.84
C GLU A 327 14.97 -1.98 19.30
N ILE A 328 15.61 -2.95 18.67
CA ILE A 328 14.99 -4.20 18.19
C ILE A 328 15.79 -5.38 18.77
N PRO A 329 15.36 -5.96 19.91
CA PRO A 329 16.05 -7.10 20.49
C PRO A 329 16.08 -8.30 19.54
N ILE A 330 17.27 -8.83 19.30
CA ILE A 330 17.52 -10.07 18.56
C ILE A 330 18.20 -11.08 19.48
N VAL A 331 17.83 -12.35 19.39
CA VAL A 331 18.47 -13.46 20.11
C VAL A 331 18.64 -14.64 19.16
N SER A 332 19.88 -14.93 18.78
CA SER A 332 20.21 -15.99 17.83
C SER A 332 20.85 -17.22 18.47
N TYR A 333 20.65 -18.36 17.82
CA TYR A 333 21.07 -19.69 18.23
C TYR A 333 21.58 -20.45 17.01
N TYR A 334 22.57 -21.30 17.20
CA TYR A 334 23.10 -22.19 16.17
C TYR A 334 22.81 -23.65 16.54
N ARG A 335 22.63 -24.53 15.53
CA ARG A 335 22.38 -25.95 15.75
C ARG A 335 23.70 -26.68 16.00
N LYS A 336 23.71 -27.51 17.04
CA LYS A 336 24.82 -28.39 17.41
C LYS A 336 24.27 -29.78 17.70
N GLY A 337 24.38 -30.67 16.72
CA GLY A 337 23.70 -31.97 16.75
C GLY A 337 22.18 -31.79 16.79
N GLN A 338 21.54 -32.25 17.86
CA GLN A 338 20.08 -32.12 18.06
C GLN A 338 19.67 -30.81 18.77
N PHE A 339 20.61 -30.10 19.40
CA PHE A 339 20.30 -28.95 20.25
C PHE A 339 20.53 -27.61 19.53
N MET A 340 19.86 -26.56 20.02
CA MET A 340 20.14 -25.17 19.67
C MET A 340 20.93 -24.54 20.80
N GLU A 341 22.22 -24.29 20.59
CA GLU A 341 23.07 -23.54 21.53
C GLU A 341 23.00 -22.04 21.22
N LEU A 342 23.30 -21.20 22.21
CA LEU A 342 23.37 -19.76 22.00
C LEU A 342 24.52 -19.45 21.03
N ASP A 343 24.24 -18.70 19.97
CA ASP A 343 25.30 -18.21 19.09
C ASP A 343 26.07 -17.11 19.83
N THR A 344 27.32 -17.40 20.21
CA THR A 344 28.23 -16.46 20.89
C THR A 344 29.19 -15.76 19.93
N VAL A 345 29.12 -16.05 18.63
CA VAL A 345 29.91 -15.39 17.57
C VAL A 345 29.22 -14.11 17.14
N VAL A 346 27.88 -14.11 17.05
CA VAL A 346 27.10 -12.94 16.60
C VAL A 346 26.61 -12.01 17.73
N GLN A 347 26.66 -12.45 18.99
CA GLN A 347 26.14 -11.71 20.15
C GLN A 347 26.80 -12.20 21.46
N SER A 348 26.94 -11.33 22.47
CA SER A 348 27.43 -11.77 23.78
C SER A 348 26.35 -12.46 24.62
N GLU A 349 26.74 -13.32 25.56
CA GLU A 349 25.81 -13.87 26.57
C GLU A 349 25.07 -12.79 27.35
N ALA A 350 25.72 -11.65 27.65
CA ALA A 350 25.11 -10.54 28.37
C ALA A 350 24.03 -9.86 27.51
N THR A 351 24.34 -9.61 26.23
CA THR A 351 23.40 -9.07 25.23
C THR A 351 22.19 -9.99 25.05
N ALA A 352 22.41 -11.30 24.92
CA ALA A 352 21.34 -12.28 24.79
C ALA A 352 20.46 -12.34 26.06
N LYS A 353 21.06 -12.31 27.26
CA LYS A 353 20.32 -12.29 28.53
C LYS A 353 19.51 -11.01 28.70
N TYR A 354 20.03 -9.86 28.27
CA TYR A 354 19.31 -8.58 28.24
C TYR A 354 18.13 -8.64 27.25
N ASN A 355 18.37 -9.01 26.00
CA ASN A 355 17.35 -9.09 24.95
C ASN A 355 16.23 -10.08 25.34
N LEU A 356 16.57 -11.26 25.88
CA LEU A 356 15.59 -12.21 26.43
C LEU A 356 14.82 -11.69 27.65
N LYS A 357 15.38 -10.76 28.43
CA LYS A 357 14.65 -10.09 29.53
C LYS A 357 13.63 -9.09 28.94
N SER A 358 14.08 -8.21 28.05
CA SER A 358 13.24 -7.22 27.37
C SER A 358 12.04 -7.87 26.66
N ILE A 359 12.26 -8.98 25.94
CA ILE A 359 11.19 -9.77 25.31
C ILE A 359 10.16 -10.26 26.36
N LYS A 360 10.61 -10.90 27.45
CA LYS A 360 9.72 -11.45 28.49
C LYS A 360 8.96 -10.39 29.30
N GLU A 361 9.48 -9.16 29.33
CA GLU A 361 8.89 -8.05 30.09
C GLU A 361 7.89 -7.22 29.27
N PHE A 362 7.98 -7.25 27.93
CA PHE A 362 7.15 -6.45 27.03
C PHE A 362 6.27 -7.27 26.07
N SER A 363 6.30 -8.61 26.17
CA SER A 363 5.45 -9.52 25.37
C SER A 363 4.77 -10.61 26.22
N PRO A 364 3.78 -11.33 25.69
CA PRO A 364 3.26 -12.56 26.29
C PRO A 364 4.30 -13.71 26.39
N PHE A 365 5.44 -13.60 25.71
CA PHE A 365 6.39 -14.70 25.50
C PHE A 365 7.33 -14.92 26.69
N ASN A 366 6.88 -15.76 27.62
CA ASN A 366 7.72 -16.36 28.66
C ASN A 366 8.60 -17.52 28.11
N LYS A 367 9.52 -18.06 28.93
CA LYS A 367 10.44 -19.14 28.51
C LYS A 367 9.71 -20.38 27.95
N TYR A 368 8.59 -20.77 28.54
CA TYR A 368 7.83 -21.95 28.14
C TYR A 368 7.14 -21.73 26.81
N LEU A 369 6.47 -20.58 26.61
CA LEU A 369 5.80 -20.25 25.35
C LEU A 369 6.80 -20.12 24.18
N ILE A 370 7.99 -19.56 24.41
CA ILE A 370 9.06 -19.52 23.41
C ILE A 370 9.48 -20.96 23.05
N GLY A 371 9.61 -21.85 24.04
CA GLY A 371 9.93 -23.27 23.80
C GLY A 371 8.83 -24.02 23.04
N GLU A 372 7.56 -23.79 23.41
CA GLU A 372 6.37 -24.37 22.78
C GLU A 372 6.30 -23.98 21.30
N LYS A 373 6.33 -22.68 20.99
CA LYS A 373 6.26 -22.20 19.59
C LYS A 373 7.50 -22.61 18.79
N ALA A 374 8.68 -22.64 19.41
CA ALA A 374 9.88 -23.19 18.79
C ALA A 374 9.87 -24.72 18.60
N GLY A 375 8.92 -25.44 19.22
CA GLY A 375 8.62 -26.85 18.97
C GLY A 375 7.67 -27.09 17.81
N LEU A 376 6.99 -26.06 17.29
CA LEU A 376 6.17 -26.15 16.06
C LEU A 376 7.06 -26.33 14.82
N PHE A 377 8.33 -25.92 14.86
CA PHE A 377 9.33 -26.38 13.92
C PHE A 377 9.68 -27.84 14.21
N GLN A 378 8.98 -28.75 13.52
CA GLN A 378 9.25 -30.20 13.53
C GLN A 378 10.72 -30.50 13.18
N ASP A 379 11.21 -31.71 13.49
CA ASP A 379 12.63 -32.01 13.44
C ASP A 379 13.28 -31.71 12.07
N LYS A 380 14.22 -30.75 12.08
CA LYS A 380 14.92 -30.16 10.92
C LYS A 380 14.06 -29.36 9.93
N CYS A 381 12.76 -29.19 10.16
CA CYS A 381 11.94 -28.28 9.35
C CYS A 381 12.41 -26.82 9.52
N THR A 382 12.38 -26.07 8.42
CA THR A 382 12.60 -24.64 8.38
C THR A 382 11.27 -23.88 8.47
N GLY A 383 11.32 -22.57 8.69
CA GLY A 383 10.12 -21.73 8.61
C GLY A 383 10.25 -20.41 9.38
N THR A 384 9.20 -19.60 9.29
CA THR A 384 9.04 -18.38 10.09
C THR A 384 7.66 -18.33 10.76
N GLN A 385 7.65 -17.84 12.00
CA GLN A 385 6.47 -17.63 12.82
C GLN A 385 6.46 -16.16 13.25
N ILE A 386 5.38 -15.45 12.91
CA ILE A 386 5.19 -14.03 13.23
C ILE A 386 3.97 -13.91 14.14
N TYR A 387 4.18 -13.36 15.32
CA TYR A 387 3.16 -13.18 16.36
C TYR A 387 2.95 -11.69 16.62
N ILE A 388 1.76 -11.19 16.32
CA ILE A 388 1.42 -9.76 16.43
C ILE A 388 0.30 -9.61 17.47
N TRP A 389 0.48 -8.75 18.46
CA TRP A 389 -0.54 -8.47 19.48
C TRP A 389 -0.66 -6.96 19.72
N ASN A 390 -1.49 -6.58 20.69
CA ASN A 390 -1.97 -5.20 20.85
C ASN A 390 -2.53 -4.69 19.52
N LEU A 391 -3.43 -5.50 18.94
CA LEU A 391 -4.00 -5.33 17.61
C LEU A 391 -4.76 -4.00 17.45
N ASP A 392 -4.80 -3.48 16.23
CA ASP A 392 -5.44 -2.20 15.90
C ASP A 392 -6.92 -2.12 16.32
N GLN A 393 -7.35 -0.94 16.79
CA GLN A 393 -8.61 -0.75 17.52
C GLN A 393 -9.61 0.15 16.78
N TRP A 394 -10.83 -0.36 16.63
CA TRP A 394 -12.01 0.37 16.18
C TRP A 394 -12.83 0.80 17.40
N GLY A 395 -12.43 1.92 18.03
CA GLY A 395 -13.04 2.40 19.27
C GLY A 395 -12.79 1.44 20.43
N SER A 396 -13.85 0.88 21.02
CA SER A 396 -13.77 -0.13 22.09
C SER A 396 -13.52 -1.56 21.59
N ASN A 397 -13.51 -1.79 20.27
CA ASN A 397 -13.34 -3.10 19.63
C ASN A 397 -12.05 -3.14 18.80
N TYR A 398 -11.71 -4.30 18.21
CA TYR A 398 -10.61 -4.42 17.25
C TYR A 398 -11.07 -4.13 15.82
N CYS A 399 -10.16 -3.66 14.95
CA CYS A 399 -10.44 -3.44 13.53
C CYS A 399 -10.74 -4.74 12.76
N LEU A 400 -10.29 -5.87 13.31
CA LEU A 400 -10.64 -7.21 12.85
C LEU A 400 -11.74 -7.85 13.73
N GLU A 401 -12.52 -8.70 13.09
CA GLU A 401 -13.38 -9.74 13.67
C GLU A 401 -12.82 -11.10 13.24
N TRP A 402 -13.08 -12.16 13.99
CA TRP A 402 -12.70 -13.51 13.58
C TRP A 402 -13.68 -14.54 14.12
N ASP A 403 -13.84 -15.62 13.36
CA ASP A 403 -14.61 -16.81 13.71
C ASP A 403 -13.73 -18.03 13.46
N ASN A 404 -13.74 -18.97 14.41
CA ASN A 404 -13.00 -20.22 14.28
C ASN A 404 -13.76 -21.26 13.43
N GLY A 405 -15.04 -21.02 13.14
CA GLY A 405 -15.93 -21.96 12.47
C GLY A 405 -16.45 -23.04 13.42
N LEU A 406 -17.18 -24.02 12.88
CA LEU A 406 -17.71 -25.13 13.66
C LEU A 406 -16.79 -26.36 13.56
N ASN A 407 -16.24 -26.78 14.69
CA ASN A 407 -15.50 -28.04 14.83
C ASN A 407 -16.44 -29.25 14.62
N GLY A 408 -16.59 -29.71 13.37
CA GLY A 408 -17.45 -30.87 13.10
C GLY A 408 -17.77 -31.15 11.62
N GLY A 409 -16.75 -31.25 10.75
CA GLY A 409 -16.82 -31.92 9.43
C GLY A 409 -17.73 -31.31 8.33
N SER A 410 -18.70 -30.47 8.68
CA SER A 410 -19.65 -29.88 7.72
C SER A 410 -19.04 -28.67 6.99
N SER A 411 -19.29 -28.56 5.70
CA SER A 411 -18.70 -27.53 4.83
C SER A 411 -19.26 -26.11 5.03
N PHE A 412 -20.27 -25.95 5.91
CA PHE A 412 -21.10 -24.75 6.00
C PHE A 412 -20.55 -23.65 6.93
N HIS A 413 -19.61 -23.96 7.82
CA HIS A 413 -19.05 -22.99 8.78
C HIS A 413 -17.51 -23.10 8.85
N GLN A 414 -16.84 -22.60 7.81
CA GLN A 414 -15.38 -22.46 7.77
C GLN A 414 -14.95 -21.16 8.51
N GLY A 415 -13.89 -21.24 9.32
CA GLY A 415 -13.36 -20.06 10.02
C GLY A 415 -12.82 -18.97 9.07
N ASP A 416 -12.90 -17.72 9.49
CA ASP A 416 -12.45 -16.56 8.71
C ASP A 416 -12.01 -15.40 9.62
N ILE A 417 -11.29 -14.44 9.04
CA ILE A 417 -10.91 -13.17 9.65
C ILE A 417 -11.54 -12.06 8.80
N LEU A 418 -12.37 -11.21 9.43
CA LEU A 418 -13.15 -10.17 8.75
C LEU A 418 -12.68 -8.78 9.14
N ILE A 419 -12.78 -7.80 8.23
CA ILE A 419 -12.70 -6.38 8.60
C ILE A 419 -14.02 -5.97 9.25
N ARG A 420 -13.99 -5.58 10.53
CA ARG A 420 -15.20 -5.25 11.32
C ARG A 420 -16.14 -4.27 10.63
N SER A 421 -15.58 -3.27 9.95
CA SER A 421 -16.36 -2.22 9.29
C SER A 421 -17.19 -2.70 8.10
N ARG A 422 -16.81 -3.84 7.49
CA ARG A 422 -17.37 -4.42 6.26
C ARG A 422 -17.57 -3.40 5.12
N ARG A 423 -16.79 -2.32 5.12
CA ARG A 423 -16.83 -1.28 4.10
C ARG A 423 -16.20 -1.79 2.82
N ILE A 424 -17.01 -1.89 1.77
CA ILE A 424 -16.55 -2.10 0.39
C ILE A 424 -15.64 -0.95 -0.05
N ARG A 425 -14.62 -1.24 -0.87
CA ARG A 425 -13.76 -0.23 -1.51
C ARG A 425 -14.62 0.57 -2.50
N SER A 426 -14.39 1.88 -2.60
CA SER A 426 -15.08 2.70 -3.60
C SER A 426 -14.51 2.41 -4.99
N ARG A 427 -15.38 2.25 -5.99
CA ARG A 427 -15.04 2.06 -7.40
C ARG A 427 -16.08 2.80 -8.26
N PRO A 428 -15.72 3.39 -9.42
CA PRO A 428 -16.69 3.94 -10.36
C PRO A 428 -17.78 2.93 -10.75
N GLY A 429 -18.98 3.37 -11.10
CA GLY A 429 -20.09 2.49 -11.49
C GLY A 429 -20.54 1.42 -10.47
N GLN A 430 -19.99 1.37 -9.24
CA GLN A 430 -20.22 0.26 -8.32
C GLN A 430 -21.63 0.29 -7.69
N ILE A 431 -22.53 -0.51 -8.24
CA ILE A 431 -23.88 -0.75 -7.69
C ILE A 431 -23.89 -1.79 -6.55
N SER A 432 -22.96 -2.75 -6.56
CA SER A 432 -22.86 -3.79 -5.53
C SER A 432 -22.67 -3.20 -4.13
N GLN A 433 -23.40 -3.78 -3.17
CA GLN A 433 -23.27 -3.54 -1.73
C GLN A 433 -22.55 -4.71 -1.02
N LYS A 434 -22.05 -5.70 -1.77
CA LYS A 434 -21.41 -6.92 -1.26
C LYS A 434 -20.22 -7.28 -2.15
N VAL A 435 -19.03 -6.90 -1.70
CA VAL A 435 -17.75 -7.32 -2.29
C VAL A 435 -16.97 -8.07 -1.20
N PRO A 436 -17.15 -9.40 -1.05
CA PRO A 436 -16.54 -10.16 0.04
C PRO A 436 -15.02 -10.03 0.10
N LEU A 437 -14.36 -9.93 -1.07
CA LEU A 437 -12.92 -9.69 -1.20
C LEU A 437 -12.45 -8.44 -0.43
N ASP A 438 -13.28 -7.41 -0.29
CA ASP A 438 -12.92 -6.18 0.41
C ASP A 438 -12.92 -6.33 1.95
N TYR A 439 -13.53 -7.38 2.52
CA TYR A 439 -13.69 -7.53 3.99
C TYR A 439 -13.62 -8.96 4.56
N SER A 440 -13.51 -10.01 3.76
CA SER A 440 -13.26 -11.41 4.17
C SER A 440 -11.86 -11.84 3.75
N LEU A 441 -11.02 -12.25 4.71
CA LEU A 441 -9.64 -12.62 4.43
C LEU A 441 -9.59 -13.90 3.59
N ARG A 442 -10.44 -14.88 3.90
CA ARG A 442 -10.66 -16.08 3.08
C ARG A 442 -10.96 -15.71 1.63
N SER A 443 -11.90 -14.78 1.40
CA SER A 443 -12.31 -14.34 0.07
C SER A 443 -11.20 -13.61 -0.71
N TYR A 444 -10.32 -12.88 -0.02
CA TYR A 444 -9.15 -12.25 -0.65
C TYR A 444 -8.05 -13.28 -0.99
N LEU A 445 -7.74 -14.19 -0.06
CA LEU A 445 -6.70 -15.20 -0.23
C LEU A 445 -7.09 -16.34 -1.20
N GLU A 446 -8.36 -16.42 -1.62
CA GLU A 446 -8.76 -17.27 -2.75
C GLU A 446 -8.11 -16.85 -4.07
N VAL A 447 -7.88 -15.54 -4.27
CA VAL A 447 -7.47 -14.95 -5.57
C VAL A 447 -6.22 -14.08 -5.49
N ILE A 448 -5.55 -14.02 -4.33
CA ILE A 448 -4.35 -13.20 -4.08
C ILE A 448 -3.19 -13.49 -5.06
N PHE A 449 -3.08 -14.72 -5.56
CA PHE A 449 -2.10 -15.14 -6.55
C PHE A 449 -2.76 -15.62 -7.85
N LEU A 450 -2.16 -15.28 -8.99
CA LEU A 450 -2.65 -15.67 -10.32
C LEU A 450 -2.58 -17.19 -10.53
N VAL A 451 -1.51 -17.82 -10.04
CA VAL A 451 -1.29 -19.27 -10.05
C VAL A 451 -0.94 -19.72 -8.63
N PRO A 452 -1.94 -19.98 -7.75
CA PRO A 452 -1.67 -20.34 -6.36
C PRO A 452 -0.99 -21.71 -6.27
N ARG A 453 0.07 -21.80 -5.44
CA ARG A 453 0.87 -23.03 -5.19
C ARG A 453 0.97 -23.36 -3.70
N MET A 454 1.34 -22.38 -2.86
CA MET A 454 1.28 -22.49 -1.39
C MET A 454 -0.14 -22.86 -0.92
N LYS A 455 -0.26 -23.73 0.08
CA LYS A 455 -1.53 -23.97 0.80
C LYS A 455 -1.71 -22.86 1.84
N ILE A 456 -2.87 -22.21 1.88
CA ILE A 456 -3.16 -21.14 2.84
C ILE A 456 -4.32 -21.58 3.73
N TYR A 457 -4.16 -21.48 5.06
CA TYR A 457 -5.18 -21.79 6.05
C TYR A 457 -5.54 -20.51 6.82
N VAL A 458 -6.83 -20.23 6.98
CA VAL A 458 -7.34 -19.13 7.82
C VAL A 458 -8.23 -19.74 8.91
N GLN A 459 -7.90 -19.47 10.18
CA GLN A 459 -8.52 -20.07 11.36
C GLN A 459 -8.70 -21.60 11.22
N GLY A 460 -7.57 -22.29 11.03
CA GLY A 460 -7.48 -23.75 10.84
C GLY A 460 -8.07 -24.29 9.52
N SER A 461 -8.90 -23.53 8.82
CA SER A 461 -9.63 -23.97 7.63
C SER A 461 -8.90 -23.60 6.34
N LEU A 462 -8.59 -24.59 5.49
CA LEU A 462 -7.94 -24.40 4.18
C LEU A 462 -8.74 -23.41 3.30
N VAL A 463 -8.05 -22.47 2.66
CA VAL A 463 -8.61 -21.54 1.68
C VAL A 463 -8.63 -22.21 0.29
N ARG A 464 -9.76 -22.10 -0.43
CA ARG A 464 -9.95 -22.70 -1.76
C ARG A 464 -9.35 -21.85 -2.88
N SER A 465 -8.05 -21.54 -2.78
CA SER A 465 -7.35 -20.67 -3.73
C SER A 465 -7.37 -21.22 -5.16
N ARG A 466 -7.70 -20.35 -6.14
CA ARG A 466 -8.00 -20.71 -7.53
C ARG A 466 -7.40 -19.72 -8.54
N PRO A 467 -6.90 -20.17 -9.70
CA PRO A 467 -6.58 -19.28 -10.82
C PRO A 467 -7.88 -18.67 -11.34
N LEU A 468 -8.12 -17.39 -11.07
CA LEU A 468 -9.43 -16.75 -11.29
C LEU A 468 -9.92 -16.90 -12.73
N ALA A 469 -9.02 -16.73 -13.72
CA ALA A 469 -9.30 -16.91 -15.14
C ALA A 469 -9.89 -18.29 -15.49
N LYS A 470 -9.46 -19.35 -14.79
CA LYS A 470 -9.96 -20.73 -15.00
C LYS A 470 -11.33 -21.00 -14.35
N SER A 471 -11.97 -19.99 -13.75
CA SER A 471 -13.29 -20.11 -13.10
C SER A 471 -14.38 -19.28 -13.78
N LEU A 472 -14.17 -18.90 -15.04
CA LEU A 472 -15.09 -18.10 -15.86
C LEU A 472 -15.84 -18.95 -16.90
N ASN A 473 -16.94 -18.40 -17.43
CA ASN A 473 -17.79 -18.95 -18.48
C ASN A 473 -17.86 -18.00 -19.70
N LYS A 474 -18.00 -18.53 -20.92
CA LYS A 474 -17.88 -17.79 -22.20
C LYS A 474 -16.52 -17.12 -22.40
N THR A 475 -15.46 -17.74 -21.90
CA THR A 475 -14.12 -17.15 -21.82
C THR A 475 -13.57 -16.76 -23.19
N CYS A 476 -13.03 -15.54 -23.29
CA CYS A 476 -12.29 -15.02 -24.43
C CYS A 476 -10.86 -14.66 -23.99
N VAL A 477 -9.86 -14.90 -24.83
CA VAL A 477 -8.46 -14.56 -24.57
C VAL A 477 -8.02 -13.58 -25.65
N GLU A 478 -7.81 -12.34 -25.25
CA GLU A 478 -7.52 -11.22 -26.13
C GLU A 478 -6.05 -10.80 -25.99
N THR A 479 -5.38 -10.64 -27.12
CA THR A 479 -3.94 -10.37 -27.17
C THR A 479 -3.66 -9.00 -27.79
N GLY A 480 -3.10 -8.09 -26.99
CA GLY A 480 -2.75 -6.73 -27.39
C GLY A 480 -1.25 -6.49 -27.43
N THR A 481 -0.87 -5.33 -27.94
CA THR A 481 0.48 -4.76 -27.77
C THR A 481 0.33 -3.35 -27.22
N ILE A 482 0.85 -3.12 -26.01
CA ILE A 482 0.76 -1.85 -25.28
C ILE A 482 2.19 -1.32 -25.13
N MET A 483 2.48 -0.17 -25.74
CA MET A 483 3.81 0.46 -25.74
C MET A 483 4.95 -0.52 -26.14
N GLY A 484 4.69 -1.37 -27.14
CA GLY A 484 5.63 -2.36 -27.65
C GLY A 484 5.74 -3.67 -26.85
N LYS A 485 5.05 -3.78 -25.71
CA LYS A 485 5.03 -4.97 -24.86
C LYS A 485 3.73 -5.76 -25.08
N SER A 486 3.77 -7.09 -25.03
CA SER A 486 2.56 -7.91 -25.21
C SER A 486 1.66 -7.86 -23.99
N ALA A 487 0.34 -7.94 -24.19
CA ALA A 487 -0.66 -7.96 -23.14
C ALA A 487 -1.66 -9.10 -23.41
N HIS A 488 -1.90 -9.95 -22.41
CA HIS A 488 -2.80 -11.10 -22.51
C HIS A 488 -3.94 -10.97 -21.50
N LEU A 489 -5.12 -10.57 -21.97
CA LEU A 489 -6.32 -10.44 -21.15
C LEU A 489 -7.21 -11.67 -21.31
N THR A 490 -7.56 -12.32 -20.20
CA THR A 490 -8.64 -13.31 -20.18
C THR A 490 -9.93 -12.66 -19.67
N LEU A 491 -10.94 -12.53 -20.52
CA LEU A 491 -12.28 -12.06 -20.16
C LEU A 491 -13.25 -13.23 -20.06
N GLY A 492 -14.22 -13.15 -19.17
CA GLY A 492 -15.29 -14.14 -19.06
C GLY A 492 -16.34 -13.74 -18.02
N ARG A 493 -17.42 -14.50 -17.93
CA ARG A 493 -18.52 -14.25 -16.98
C ARG A 493 -18.42 -15.18 -15.77
N CYS A 494 -18.61 -14.63 -14.57
CA CYS A 494 -18.73 -15.41 -13.33
C CYS A 494 -20.13 -15.27 -12.74
N GLN A 495 -20.80 -16.39 -12.45
CA GLN A 495 -22.17 -16.39 -11.94
C GLN A 495 -22.29 -15.74 -10.55
N LEU A 496 -21.33 -16.02 -9.65
CA LEU A 496 -21.32 -15.44 -8.31
C LEU A 496 -21.25 -13.91 -8.36
N GLU A 497 -20.44 -13.38 -9.27
CA GLU A 497 -20.27 -11.94 -9.47
C GLU A 497 -21.50 -11.31 -10.15
N TRP A 498 -22.12 -12.02 -11.11
CA TRP A 498 -23.40 -11.61 -11.70
C TRP A 498 -24.52 -11.50 -10.66
N GLU A 499 -24.61 -12.45 -9.73
CA GLU A 499 -25.58 -12.45 -8.62
C GLU A 499 -25.30 -11.33 -7.61
N GLN A 500 -24.02 -11.03 -7.34
CA GLN A 500 -23.60 -9.98 -6.40
C GLN A 500 -23.58 -8.56 -7.01
N MET A 501 -23.88 -8.39 -8.31
CA MET A 501 -23.75 -7.12 -9.04
C MET A 501 -22.29 -6.62 -9.15
N ASN A 502 -21.34 -7.55 -9.15
CA ASN A 502 -19.90 -7.30 -9.29
C ASN A 502 -19.47 -7.48 -10.76
N CYS A 503 -18.35 -6.87 -11.13
CA CYS A 503 -17.69 -6.95 -12.43
C CYS A 503 -16.27 -6.37 -12.34
N GLY A 504 -15.48 -6.43 -13.42
CA GLY A 504 -14.24 -5.67 -13.59
C GLY A 504 -12.96 -6.50 -13.69
N ILE A 505 -11.84 -5.82 -13.94
CA ILE A 505 -10.55 -6.44 -14.23
C ILE A 505 -9.76 -6.71 -12.94
N PHE A 506 -9.02 -7.82 -12.90
CA PHE A 506 -8.06 -8.17 -11.86
C PHE A 506 -6.65 -8.04 -12.44
N LEU A 507 -5.87 -7.14 -11.86
CA LEU A 507 -4.52 -6.76 -12.28
C LEU A 507 -3.51 -7.48 -11.39
N TYR A 508 -2.74 -8.41 -11.95
CA TYR A 508 -1.66 -9.13 -11.27
C TYR A 508 -0.30 -8.59 -11.72
N TRP A 509 0.70 -8.61 -10.83
CA TRP A 509 2.08 -8.21 -11.09
C TRP A 509 3.00 -9.19 -10.34
N HIS A 510 3.97 -9.77 -11.03
CA HIS A 510 4.70 -10.99 -10.64
C HIS A 510 3.75 -12.09 -10.10
N GLY A 511 2.60 -12.28 -10.76
CA GLY A 511 1.55 -13.21 -10.34
C GLY A 511 0.84 -12.87 -9.01
N ARG A 512 0.94 -11.63 -8.52
CA ARG A 512 0.35 -11.14 -7.25
C ARG A 512 -0.68 -10.05 -7.51
N LEU A 513 -1.87 -10.17 -6.92
CA LEU A 513 -3.03 -9.29 -7.15
C LEU A 513 -2.85 -7.86 -6.60
N ILE A 514 -2.64 -6.87 -7.48
CA ILE A 514 -2.47 -5.46 -7.08
C ILE A 514 -3.83 -4.75 -7.00
N GLU A 515 -4.71 -4.95 -7.98
CA GLU A 515 -6.05 -4.36 -8.01
C GLU A 515 -7.13 -5.38 -8.41
N ALA A 516 -8.27 -5.32 -7.73
CA ALA A 516 -9.40 -6.24 -7.91
C ALA A 516 -10.70 -5.48 -8.24
N TYR A 517 -11.44 -5.99 -9.23
CA TYR A 517 -12.63 -5.37 -9.80
C TYR A 517 -12.37 -3.95 -10.37
N LYS A 518 -11.21 -3.72 -10.98
CA LYS A 518 -10.88 -2.47 -11.69
C LYS A 518 -11.97 -2.16 -12.71
N ARG A 519 -12.42 -0.90 -12.76
CA ARG A 519 -13.43 -0.40 -13.70
C ARG A 519 -12.71 0.18 -14.92
N VAL A 520 -13.15 -0.23 -16.10
CA VAL A 520 -12.63 0.19 -17.41
C VAL A 520 -13.82 0.31 -18.38
N GLY A 521 -13.69 1.10 -19.43
CA GLY A 521 -14.75 1.24 -20.45
C GLY A 521 -16.10 1.67 -19.89
N GLY A 522 -17.18 1.16 -20.49
CA GLY A 522 -18.56 1.42 -20.09
C GLY A 522 -18.89 1.08 -18.63
N MET A 523 -18.15 0.14 -18.01
CA MET A 523 -18.31 -0.22 -16.60
C MET A 523 -18.06 0.96 -15.65
N ILE A 524 -17.30 1.97 -16.06
CA ILE A 524 -17.04 3.19 -15.27
C ILE A 524 -18.32 4.02 -15.09
N HIS A 525 -19.17 4.04 -16.12
CA HIS A 525 -20.28 4.98 -16.26
C HIS A 525 -21.65 4.34 -15.99
N ASN A 526 -21.83 3.05 -16.30
CA ASN A 526 -23.05 2.29 -16.01
C ASN A 526 -22.72 1.04 -15.18
N GLY A 527 -23.41 0.87 -14.05
CA GLY A 527 -23.18 -0.26 -13.15
C GLY A 527 -23.75 -1.60 -13.61
N ASP A 528 -24.71 -1.61 -14.55
CA ASP A 528 -25.17 -2.84 -15.20
C ASP A 528 -24.33 -3.22 -16.43
N THR A 529 -23.62 -2.27 -17.06
CA THR A 529 -22.68 -2.57 -18.16
C THR A 529 -21.49 -3.36 -17.62
N GLY A 530 -21.16 -4.47 -18.29
CA GLY A 530 -20.12 -5.38 -17.83
C GLY A 530 -20.49 -6.21 -16.61
N ARG A 531 -21.73 -6.15 -16.09
CA ARG A 531 -22.15 -6.91 -14.90
C ARG A 531 -21.81 -8.40 -15.05
N GLY A 532 -21.22 -8.98 -14.01
CA GLY A 532 -20.76 -10.37 -13.97
C GLY A 532 -19.54 -10.69 -14.86
N VAL A 533 -19.06 -9.75 -15.68
CA VAL A 533 -17.84 -9.90 -16.47
C VAL A 533 -16.64 -9.63 -15.58
N ILE A 534 -15.69 -10.56 -15.60
CA ILE A 534 -14.41 -10.48 -14.92
C ILE A 534 -13.31 -10.56 -15.98
N GLY A 535 -12.36 -9.63 -15.90
CA GLY A 535 -11.10 -9.70 -16.64
C GLY A 535 -9.97 -10.16 -15.73
N VAL A 536 -9.00 -10.89 -16.26
CA VAL A 536 -7.79 -11.32 -15.56
C VAL A 536 -6.58 -11.13 -16.48
N ILE A 537 -5.59 -10.41 -16.00
CA ILE A 537 -4.36 -10.10 -16.73
C ILE A 537 -3.17 -10.05 -15.76
N ASP A 538 -2.02 -10.57 -16.18
CA ASP A 538 -0.74 -10.24 -15.56
C ASP A 538 -0.09 -9.09 -16.33
N VAL A 539 0.35 -8.06 -15.60
CA VAL A 539 0.94 -6.84 -16.15
C VAL A 539 2.41 -6.69 -15.76
N SER A 540 3.05 -7.77 -15.27
CA SER A 540 4.49 -7.81 -14.95
C SER A 540 5.34 -7.15 -16.03
N ASP A 541 5.27 -7.65 -17.26
CA ASP A 541 6.10 -7.18 -18.37
C ASP A 541 5.86 -5.70 -18.64
N LEU A 542 4.58 -5.26 -18.69
CA LEU A 542 4.22 -3.87 -18.93
C LEU A 542 4.73 -2.94 -17.83
N MET A 543 4.49 -3.34 -16.58
CA MET A 543 4.69 -2.56 -15.36
C MET A 543 6.00 -2.90 -14.62
N ASP A 544 7.02 -3.35 -15.35
CA ASP A 544 8.36 -3.56 -14.80
C ASP A 544 9.10 -2.23 -14.55
N GLU A 545 9.89 -2.22 -13.48
CA GLU A 545 10.54 -1.04 -12.90
C GLU A 545 11.83 -0.61 -13.66
N GLY A 546 12.29 -1.40 -14.65
CA GLY A 546 13.61 -1.28 -15.30
C GLY A 546 13.95 0.02 -16.02
N ASN A 547 13.03 0.99 -16.11
CA ASN A 547 13.29 2.35 -16.62
C ASN A 547 12.94 3.47 -15.61
N GLY A 548 12.45 3.12 -14.41
CA GLY A 548 12.02 4.08 -13.38
C GLY A 548 10.76 4.90 -13.70
N LEU A 549 10.11 4.68 -14.85
CA LEU A 549 8.90 5.41 -15.27
C LEU A 549 7.60 4.74 -14.80
N VAL A 550 7.68 3.52 -14.25
CA VAL A 550 6.54 2.74 -13.77
C VAL A 550 6.82 2.19 -12.38
N TRP A 551 5.82 2.26 -11.50
CA TRP A 551 5.93 1.85 -10.10
C TRP A 551 4.63 1.24 -9.59
N VAL A 552 4.73 0.15 -8.84
CA VAL A 552 3.67 -0.30 -7.92
C VAL A 552 3.73 0.56 -6.66
N HIS A 553 2.58 0.93 -6.08
CA HIS A 553 2.58 1.62 -4.78
C HIS A 553 3.24 0.75 -3.69
N ASN A 554 3.90 1.39 -2.72
CA ASN A 554 4.62 0.73 -1.62
C ASN A 554 3.77 -0.18 -0.71
N ASN A 555 2.44 -0.15 -0.86
CA ASN A 555 1.47 -1.00 -0.16
C ASN A 555 0.85 -2.10 -1.06
N LYS A 556 1.24 -2.16 -2.34
CA LYS A 556 0.78 -3.11 -3.36
C LYS A 556 -0.73 -3.14 -3.60
N GLN A 557 -1.43 -2.00 -3.41
CA GLN A 557 -2.90 -1.88 -3.58
C GLN A 557 -3.34 -1.06 -4.81
N GLY A 558 -2.38 -0.67 -5.66
CA GLY A 558 -2.56 0.13 -6.86
C GLY A 558 -1.20 0.43 -7.52
N PHE A 559 -1.23 0.99 -8.73
CA PHE A 559 -0.05 1.45 -9.46
C PHE A 559 0.05 2.99 -9.42
N LEU A 560 1.25 3.51 -9.66
CA LEU A 560 1.46 4.95 -9.88
C LEU A 560 0.81 5.37 -11.21
N ASP A 561 0.16 6.53 -11.21
CA ASP A 561 -0.36 7.19 -12.41
C ASP A 561 0.79 7.50 -13.39
N CYS A 562 0.76 6.86 -14.56
CA CYS A 562 1.81 6.91 -15.58
C CYS A 562 1.24 6.50 -16.95
N GLU A 563 1.88 6.89 -18.06
CA GLU A 563 1.39 6.57 -19.41
C GLU A 563 1.16 5.06 -19.62
N PRO A 564 2.07 4.13 -19.25
CA PRO A 564 1.83 2.69 -19.43
C PRO A 564 0.56 2.18 -18.72
N TYR A 565 0.22 2.74 -17.57
CA TYR A 565 -1.02 2.40 -16.85
C TYR A 565 -2.26 3.02 -17.52
N ALA A 566 -2.20 4.29 -17.93
CA ALA A 566 -3.30 4.94 -18.64
C ALA A 566 -3.60 4.26 -20.00
N ARG A 567 -2.55 3.85 -20.74
CA ARG A 567 -2.68 3.06 -21.99
C ARG A 567 -3.23 1.66 -21.75
N LEU A 568 -2.91 1.06 -20.61
CA LEU A 568 -3.52 -0.20 -20.17
C LEU A 568 -5.01 -0.01 -19.86
N GLU A 569 -5.42 1.05 -19.14
CA GLU A 569 -6.83 1.34 -18.88
C GLU A 569 -7.62 1.60 -20.17
N GLU A 570 -7.04 2.34 -21.13
CA GLU A 570 -7.59 2.60 -22.47
C GLU A 570 -7.82 1.29 -23.24
N TRP A 571 -6.81 0.43 -23.33
CA TRP A 571 -6.91 -0.86 -24.03
C TRP A 571 -7.87 -1.83 -23.34
N LEU A 572 -7.77 -1.98 -22.01
CA LEU A 572 -8.68 -2.83 -21.22
C LEU A 572 -10.13 -2.37 -21.34
N GLY A 573 -10.38 -1.06 -21.41
CA GLY A 573 -11.71 -0.49 -21.60
C GLY A 573 -12.29 -0.91 -22.94
N LYS A 574 -11.57 -0.61 -24.03
CA LYS A 574 -11.97 -0.99 -25.38
C LYS A 574 -12.30 -2.48 -25.49
N VAL A 575 -11.38 -3.34 -25.04
CA VAL A 575 -11.52 -4.80 -25.19
C VAL A 575 -12.64 -5.37 -24.30
N ALA A 576 -12.88 -4.79 -23.13
CA ALA A 576 -13.99 -5.21 -22.27
C ALA A 576 -15.36 -4.79 -22.81
N ASP A 577 -15.45 -3.62 -23.44
CA ASP A 577 -16.67 -3.15 -24.12
C ASP A 577 -16.94 -3.96 -25.40
N GLU A 578 -15.92 -4.18 -26.25
CA GLU A 578 -16.03 -5.07 -27.42
C GLU A 578 -16.46 -6.49 -27.04
N TYR A 579 -15.97 -7.04 -25.93
CA TYR A 579 -16.44 -8.32 -25.40
C TYR A 579 -17.89 -8.26 -24.88
N TRP A 580 -18.33 -7.14 -24.31
CA TRP A 580 -19.71 -6.98 -23.82
C TRP A 580 -20.71 -6.97 -24.98
N ASP A 581 -20.48 -6.13 -25.98
CA ASP A 581 -21.36 -5.93 -27.14
C ASP A 581 -21.56 -7.24 -27.91
N ASN A 582 -20.45 -7.94 -28.20
CA ASN A 582 -20.43 -9.21 -28.92
C ASN A 582 -21.04 -10.40 -28.16
N LYS A 583 -21.30 -10.31 -26.85
CA LYS A 583 -21.74 -11.45 -26.02
C LYS A 583 -23.05 -11.22 -25.25
N PHE A 584 -23.49 -9.97 -25.07
CA PHE A 584 -24.63 -9.63 -24.19
C PHE A 584 -25.61 -8.60 -24.76
N ASP A 585 -25.17 -7.53 -25.43
CA ASP A 585 -26.10 -6.53 -26.01
C ASP A 585 -26.73 -7.01 -27.34
N SER A 586 -26.20 -8.08 -27.93
CA SER A 586 -26.86 -8.88 -28.96
C SER A 586 -28.15 -9.53 -28.40
N LEU A 587 -29.29 -8.85 -28.61
CA LEU A 587 -30.63 -9.11 -28.02
C LEU A 587 -31.23 -10.51 -28.27
N ASN A 588 -30.68 -11.54 -27.63
CA ASN A 588 -31.29 -12.87 -27.51
C ASN A 588 -31.70 -13.13 -26.05
N VAL A 589 -32.90 -12.64 -25.69
CA VAL A 589 -33.48 -12.79 -24.33
C VAL A 589 -34.02 -14.21 -24.11
N VAL A 590 -33.12 -15.20 -24.12
CA VAL A 590 -33.43 -16.55 -23.66
C VAL A 590 -33.55 -16.52 -22.14
N LYS A 591 -34.79 -16.53 -21.63
CA LYS A 591 -35.08 -16.81 -20.22
C LYS A 591 -34.82 -18.29 -19.93
N ASP A 592 -33.56 -18.67 -19.79
CA ASP A 592 -33.17 -19.98 -19.26
C ASP A 592 -32.64 -19.83 -17.83
N GLY A 593 -33.05 -20.74 -16.94
CA GLY A 593 -32.65 -20.78 -15.53
C GLY A 593 -31.25 -21.36 -15.31
N ALA A 594 -30.36 -21.21 -16.30
CA ALA A 594 -29.11 -21.93 -16.38
C ALA A 594 -28.13 -21.52 -15.27
N LEU A 595 -27.67 -22.51 -14.50
CA LEU A 595 -26.55 -22.35 -13.58
C LEU A 595 -25.24 -22.34 -14.38
N TYR A 596 -24.73 -21.14 -14.68
CA TYR A 596 -23.49 -20.93 -15.44
C TYR A 596 -22.27 -21.47 -14.66
N LYS A 597 -21.87 -22.72 -14.94
CA LYS A 597 -20.60 -23.31 -14.50
C LYS A 597 -19.41 -22.76 -15.32
N PRO A 598 -18.16 -22.83 -14.83
CA PRO A 598 -16.98 -22.51 -15.64
C PRO A 598 -16.94 -23.31 -16.97
N ASP A 599 -16.28 -22.78 -17.99
CA ASP A 599 -16.11 -23.47 -19.28
C ASP A 599 -15.33 -24.79 -19.13
N GLN A 600 -14.44 -24.86 -18.14
CA GLN A 600 -13.75 -26.07 -17.68
C GLN A 600 -13.64 -26.04 -16.15
N GLU A 601 -14.00 -27.13 -15.47
CA GLU A 601 -13.77 -27.28 -14.03
C GLU A 601 -12.32 -27.74 -13.76
N TRP A 602 -11.69 -27.20 -12.71
CA TRP A 602 -10.27 -27.42 -12.39
C TRP A 602 -10.04 -27.65 -10.89
N VAL A 603 -9.26 -28.68 -10.55
CA VAL A 603 -8.86 -28.98 -9.17
C VAL A 603 -7.33 -28.91 -9.00
N GLN A 604 -6.86 -28.60 -7.80
CA GLN A 604 -5.44 -28.67 -7.44
C GLN A 604 -5.15 -29.89 -6.60
N CYS A 605 -4.03 -30.57 -6.87
CA CYS A 605 -3.58 -31.68 -6.05
C CYS A 605 -3.00 -31.19 -4.71
N ASN A 606 -3.42 -31.80 -3.59
CA ASN A 606 -2.91 -31.54 -2.24
C ASN A 606 -1.50 -32.12 -2.00
N LYS A 607 -1.02 -33.04 -2.86
CA LYS A 607 0.37 -33.54 -2.87
C LYS A 607 1.28 -32.72 -3.79
N CYS A 608 1.14 -32.84 -5.10
CA CYS A 608 2.09 -32.24 -6.06
C CYS A 608 1.79 -30.77 -6.45
N ARG A 609 0.71 -30.16 -5.90
CA ARG A 609 0.29 -28.77 -6.16
C ARG A 609 0.04 -28.40 -7.64
N LYS A 610 0.02 -29.41 -8.53
CA LYS A 610 -0.35 -29.29 -9.94
C LYS A 610 -1.87 -29.14 -10.10
N TRP A 611 -2.30 -28.41 -11.11
CA TRP A 611 -3.69 -28.23 -11.52
C TRP A 611 -4.10 -29.31 -12.54
N ARG A 612 -5.30 -29.87 -12.37
CA ARG A 612 -5.91 -30.92 -13.20
C ARG A 612 -7.27 -30.46 -13.71
N MET A 613 -7.58 -30.77 -14.96
CA MET A 613 -8.93 -30.63 -15.53
C MET A 613 -9.83 -31.72 -14.94
N LEU A 614 -11.09 -31.39 -14.66
CA LEU A 614 -12.13 -32.37 -14.34
C LEU A 614 -12.93 -32.72 -15.59
N ASP A 615 -13.37 -33.98 -15.71
CA ASP A 615 -14.20 -34.40 -16.84
C ASP A 615 -15.59 -33.74 -16.84
N PRO A 616 -16.21 -33.52 -18.01
CA PRO A 616 -17.54 -32.91 -18.15
C PRO A 616 -18.67 -33.69 -17.43
N GLY A 617 -18.85 -33.40 -16.15
CA GLY A 617 -19.83 -34.03 -15.25
C GLY A 617 -19.52 -33.83 -13.77
N PHE A 618 -18.24 -33.64 -13.41
CA PHE A 618 -17.80 -33.38 -12.04
C PHE A 618 -17.87 -31.89 -11.68
N ASP A 619 -18.00 -31.59 -10.38
CA ASP A 619 -18.10 -30.22 -9.84
C ASP A 619 -17.06 -30.04 -8.74
N THR A 620 -16.22 -29.00 -8.81
CA THR A 620 -15.20 -28.72 -7.79
C THR A 620 -15.76 -28.55 -6.37
N LYS A 621 -17.04 -28.17 -6.23
CA LYS A 621 -17.71 -28.05 -4.92
C LYS A 621 -18.05 -29.41 -4.30
N SER A 622 -18.27 -30.44 -5.12
CA SER A 622 -18.53 -31.82 -4.68
C SER A 622 -17.26 -32.60 -4.30
N LEU A 623 -16.08 -32.11 -4.70
CA LEU A 623 -14.82 -32.74 -4.34
C LEU A 623 -14.45 -32.47 -2.88
N PRO A 624 -13.75 -33.41 -2.21
CA PRO A 624 -13.23 -33.22 -0.86
C PRO A 624 -12.26 -32.02 -0.79
N VAL A 625 -12.16 -31.42 0.41
CA VAL A 625 -11.29 -30.26 0.67
C VAL A 625 -9.80 -30.60 0.49
N GLU A 626 -9.42 -31.87 0.70
CA GLU A 626 -8.15 -32.41 0.21
C GLU A 626 -8.39 -33.41 -0.93
N TRP A 627 -7.80 -33.13 -2.08
CA TRP A 627 -7.93 -33.96 -3.29
C TRP A 627 -6.56 -34.31 -3.88
N PHE A 628 -6.40 -35.53 -4.40
CA PHE A 628 -5.13 -36.04 -4.89
C PHE A 628 -5.25 -36.58 -6.32
N CYS A 629 -4.17 -36.55 -7.11
CA CYS A 629 -4.23 -36.95 -8.53
C CYS A 629 -4.78 -38.39 -8.72
N TYR A 630 -4.49 -39.31 -7.79
CA TYR A 630 -4.98 -40.69 -7.85
C TYR A 630 -6.49 -40.84 -7.58
N MET A 631 -7.20 -39.76 -7.23
CA MET A 631 -8.63 -39.78 -6.94
C MET A 631 -9.45 -39.45 -8.19
N LYS A 632 -10.71 -39.90 -8.20
CA LYS A 632 -11.68 -39.49 -9.22
C LYS A 632 -11.87 -37.96 -9.24
N PRO A 633 -12.06 -37.36 -10.42
CA PRO A 633 -12.12 -38.01 -11.74
C PRO A 633 -10.76 -38.27 -12.43
N PHE A 634 -9.65 -37.72 -11.94
CA PHE A 634 -8.38 -37.75 -12.71
C PHE A 634 -7.66 -39.11 -12.68
N GLU A 635 -7.72 -39.85 -11.56
CA GLU A 635 -7.16 -41.20 -11.36
C GLU A 635 -5.71 -41.40 -11.86
N GLY A 636 -4.91 -40.33 -11.89
CA GLY A 636 -3.60 -40.27 -12.53
C GLY A 636 -2.43 -39.99 -11.57
N LEU A 637 -1.21 -40.10 -12.10
CA LEU A 637 0.01 -39.91 -11.30
C LEU A 637 0.35 -38.43 -11.06
N CYS A 638 1.07 -38.18 -9.97
CA CYS A 638 1.53 -36.83 -9.60
C CYS A 638 2.60 -36.30 -10.57
N ASP A 639 3.36 -37.18 -11.20
CA ASP A 639 4.54 -36.84 -11.99
C ASP A 639 4.18 -36.32 -13.38
N LEU A 640 3.02 -36.75 -13.92
CA LEU A 640 2.43 -36.25 -15.17
C LEU A 640 2.46 -34.70 -15.23
N PRO A 641 2.81 -34.09 -16.39
CA PRO A 641 2.91 -32.64 -16.54
C PRO A 641 1.59 -31.94 -16.23
N GLU A 642 1.64 -30.66 -15.87
CA GLU A 642 0.43 -29.85 -15.64
C GLU A 642 -0.29 -29.58 -16.97
N GLN A 643 -1.61 -29.76 -16.99
CA GLN A 643 -2.43 -29.49 -18.18
C GLN A 643 -2.49 -27.98 -18.44
N LYS A 644 -2.23 -27.60 -19.69
CA LYS A 644 -2.48 -26.25 -20.23
C LYS A 644 -3.78 -26.27 -21.02
N VAL A 645 -4.41 -25.11 -21.17
CA VAL A 645 -5.43 -24.89 -22.21
C VAL A 645 -4.70 -24.23 -23.37
N ASP A 646 -4.93 -24.70 -24.59
CA ASP A 646 -4.37 -24.06 -25.77
C ASP A 646 -5.08 -22.74 -26.06
N ALA A 647 -4.30 -21.70 -26.37
CA ALA A 647 -4.82 -20.36 -26.61
C ALA A 647 -5.73 -20.36 -27.86
N GLY A 648 -7.02 -20.05 -27.66
CA GLY A 648 -8.04 -20.00 -28.71
C GLY A 648 -9.08 -21.11 -28.69
N VAL A 649 -8.95 -22.14 -27.83
CA VAL A 649 -9.99 -23.19 -27.72
C VAL A 649 -11.21 -22.67 -26.93
N VAL A 650 -12.15 -22.06 -27.64
CA VAL A 650 -13.50 -21.81 -27.12
C VAL A 650 -14.24 -23.14 -27.00
N THR A 651 -14.26 -23.70 -25.79
CA THR A 651 -15.12 -24.85 -25.45
C THR A 651 -16.58 -24.40 -25.44
N VAL A 652 -17.21 -24.37 -26.62
CA VAL A 652 -18.66 -24.20 -26.74
C VAL A 652 -19.31 -25.34 -25.96
N SER A 653 -19.88 -25.01 -24.81
CA SER A 653 -20.52 -25.98 -23.92
C SER A 653 -21.75 -26.53 -24.63
N ALA A 654 -21.60 -27.73 -25.22
CA ALA A 654 -22.67 -28.40 -25.94
C ALA A 654 -23.92 -28.50 -25.05
N LYS A 655 -25.06 -28.00 -25.54
CA LYS A 655 -26.34 -28.04 -24.82
C LYS A 655 -26.70 -29.48 -24.51
N ARG A 656 -26.42 -29.93 -23.28
CA ARG A 656 -26.83 -31.25 -22.79
C ARG A 656 -28.32 -31.25 -22.49
N THR A 657 -29.13 -31.53 -23.51
CA THR A 657 -30.54 -31.89 -23.37
C THR A 657 -30.67 -33.08 -22.43
N GLY A 658 -31.30 -32.86 -21.28
CA GLY A 658 -31.42 -33.82 -20.20
C GLY A 658 -32.82 -33.82 -19.60
N TYR A 659 -33.83 -34.16 -20.40
CA TYR A 659 -35.13 -34.58 -19.92
C TYR A 659 -35.61 -35.77 -20.75
N ASP A 660 -35.61 -36.95 -20.14
CA ASP A 660 -36.14 -38.17 -20.74
C ASP A 660 -37.65 -38.21 -20.45
N SER A 661 -38.46 -38.21 -21.50
CA SER A 661 -39.91 -38.24 -21.44
C SER A 661 -40.43 -38.91 -22.69
N ARG A 662 -40.81 -40.19 -22.52
CA ARG A 662 -41.25 -41.09 -23.60
C ARG A 662 -42.56 -40.61 -24.20
N GLU A 663 -42.65 -40.57 -25.53
CA GLU A 663 -43.81 -41.09 -26.25
C GLU A 663 -43.46 -41.42 -27.71
N ASN A 664 -44.30 -42.24 -28.38
CA ASN A 664 -43.97 -42.88 -29.66
C ASN A 664 -44.52 -42.11 -30.87
N SER A 665 -43.75 -42.04 -31.96
CA SER A 665 -44.29 -42.24 -33.32
C SER A 665 -43.17 -42.54 -34.34
N LEU A 666 -43.57 -43.17 -35.45
CA LEU A 666 -42.74 -43.85 -36.46
C LEU A 666 -42.08 -42.89 -37.48
N PRO A 667 -41.08 -43.35 -38.27
CA PRO A 667 -40.23 -42.46 -39.07
C PRO A 667 -40.82 -42.08 -40.43
N PHE A 668 -40.25 -41.04 -41.05
CA PHE A 668 -40.40 -40.76 -42.48
C PHE A 668 -39.08 -40.27 -43.09
N GLU A 669 -38.82 -40.65 -44.33
CA GLU A 669 -37.64 -40.25 -45.12
C GLU A 669 -37.96 -38.99 -45.93
N GLY A 670 -36.96 -38.28 -46.48
CA GLY A 670 -37.23 -37.30 -47.55
C GLY A 670 -36.43 -36.01 -47.54
N ILE A 671 -35.35 -36.05 -48.32
CA ILE A 671 -34.64 -34.93 -48.96
C ILE A 671 -35.55 -33.74 -49.34
N ALA A 672 -35.12 -32.51 -48.99
CA ALA A 672 -35.33 -31.32 -49.83
C ALA A 672 -34.27 -30.23 -49.56
N THR A 673 -33.40 -29.95 -50.53
CA THR A 673 -32.48 -28.79 -50.48
C THR A 673 -33.08 -27.68 -51.33
N ILE A 674 -33.31 -26.49 -50.74
CA ILE A 674 -33.68 -25.28 -51.49
C ILE A 674 -32.81 -24.11 -51.04
N LYS A 675 -32.02 -23.58 -51.98
CA LYS A 675 -31.54 -22.20 -51.93
C LYS A 675 -32.60 -21.29 -52.55
N VAL A 676 -32.72 -20.06 -52.06
CA VAL A 676 -33.20 -18.92 -52.85
C VAL A 676 -32.20 -17.78 -52.60
N GLU A 677 -31.87 -17.04 -53.64
CA GLU A 677 -30.83 -16.00 -53.65
C GLU A 677 -31.45 -14.59 -53.48
N ASP A 678 -30.60 -13.56 -53.44
CA ASP A 678 -30.98 -12.18 -53.15
C ASP A 678 -32.00 -11.58 -54.13
N MET A 679 -32.88 -10.72 -53.61
CA MET A 679 -33.48 -9.62 -54.38
C MET A 679 -33.41 -8.32 -53.57
N SER A 680 -33.15 -7.21 -54.27
CA SER A 680 -32.77 -5.94 -53.68
C SER A 680 -33.94 -4.97 -53.48
N SER A 681 -33.69 -3.94 -52.66
CA SER A 681 -34.19 -2.56 -52.80
C SER A 681 -35.64 -2.33 -53.29
N ASP A 682 -36.44 -1.65 -52.47
CA ASP A 682 -36.79 -0.28 -52.86
C ASP A 682 -37.21 0.63 -51.68
N SER A 683 -37.32 1.94 -51.95
CA SER A 683 -37.58 2.98 -50.95
C SER A 683 -38.77 3.88 -51.28
N ILE A 684 -39.64 4.16 -50.28
CA ILE A 684 -40.65 5.24 -50.18
C ILE A 684 -41.34 5.05 -48.80
N GLY A 685 -41.77 6.06 -48.03
CA GLY A 685 -41.69 7.53 -48.16
C GLY A 685 -42.26 8.20 -46.89
N LEU A 686 -42.12 9.52 -46.75
CA LEU A 686 -42.53 10.25 -45.53
C LEU A 686 -44.06 10.42 -45.38
N SER A 687 -44.55 10.33 -44.14
CA SER A 687 -45.75 11.07 -43.70
C SER A 687 -45.58 11.55 -42.25
N ARG A 688 -45.93 12.82 -41.97
CA ARG A 688 -45.90 13.43 -40.62
C ARG A 688 -47.32 13.58 -40.07
N MET A 689 -47.51 13.20 -38.81
CA MET A 689 -48.36 13.84 -37.78
C MET A 689 -47.87 13.27 -36.43
N ALA A 690 -47.96 13.89 -35.26
CA ALA A 690 -48.16 15.25 -34.75
C ALA A 690 -48.05 15.10 -33.21
N GLU A 691 -47.97 16.17 -32.43
CA GLU A 691 -47.64 16.07 -31.00
C GLU A 691 -48.86 15.74 -30.10
N ASP A 692 -48.64 14.96 -29.04
CA ASP A 692 -49.19 15.26 -27.70
C ASP A 692 -48.27 14.70 -26.60
N SER A 693 -48.60 14.95 -25.33
CA SER A 693 -47.61 15.31 -24.32
C SER A 693 -47.90 14.81 -22.89
N SER A 694 -46.88 14.96 -22.03
CA SER A 694 -46.89 14.81 -20.56
C SER A 694 -46.78 13.37 -19.96
N PRO A 695 -46.30 13.22 -18.70
CA PRO A 695 -45.66 11.96 -18.26
C PRO A 695 -46.38 11.21 -17.12
N LEU A 696 -46.29 9.88 -17.13
CA LEU A 696 -46.83 8.99 -16.09
C LEU A 696 -45.98 8.99 -14.80
N LYS A 697 -46.63 9.31 -13.67
CA LYS A 697 -45.99 9.38 -12.34
C LYS A 697 -46.05 8.05 -11.57
N ARG A 698 -44.87 7.45 -11.39
CA ARG A 698 -44.37 6.75 -10.18
C ARG A 698 -45.43 6.35 -9.12
N ILE A 699 -45.90 5.10 -9.16
CA ILE A 699 -46.72 4.52 -8.08
C ILE A 699 -45.82 3.90 -7.00
N ARG A 700 -45.94 4.38 -5.75
CA ARG A 700 -45.48 3.66 -4.55
C ARG A 700 -46.71 3.03 -3.88
N ARG A 701 -46.65 1.74 -3.54
CA ARG A 701 -47.56 1.10 -2.57
C ARG A 701 -46.79 0.76 -1.30
N GLY A 702 -47.27 1.25 -0.16
CA GLY A 702 -46.77 0.88 1.17
C GLY A 702 -47.60 -0.23 1.79
N LEU A 703 -47.06 -0.92 2.80
CA LEU A 703 -47.80 -1.93 3.57
C LEU A 703 -48.78 -1.28 4.56
N PRO A 704 -50.02 -1.78 4.70
CA PRO A 704 -50.85 -1.50 5.85
C PRO A 704 -50.32 -2.21 7.11
N ARG A 705 -50.27 -1.51 8.23
CA ARG A 705 -50.22 -2.13 9.57
C ARG A 705 -51.65 -2.25 10.10
N ALA A 706 -52.00 -3.38 10.69
CA ALA A 706 -53.14 -3.53 11.59
C ALA A 706 -52.66 -4.10 12.92
N CYS A 707 -53.15 -3.55 14.03
CA CYS A 707 -52.82 -3.93 15.41
C CYS A 707 -54.07 -3.80 16.30
N LYS A 708 -54.02 -4.41 17.51
CA LYS A 708 -55.09 -4.53 18.52
C LYS A 708 -56.13 -5.60 18.15
N LYS A 709 -56.70 -6.38 19.07
CA LYS A 709 -56.58 -6.53 20.55
C LYS A 709 -56.85 -8.02 20.86
N VAL A 710 -56.64 -8.59 22.05
CA VAL A 710 -56.45 -8.04 23.40
C VAL A 710 -55.07 -8.40 23.92
#